data_AF-A0A2P9CLV1-F1
#
_entry.id   AF-A0A2P9CLV1-F1
#
_cell.length_a   1.000
_cell.length_b   1.000
_cell.length_c   1.000
_cell.angle_alpha   90.00
_cell.angle_beta   90.00
_cell.angle_gamma   90.00
#
_symmetry.space_group_name_H-M   'P 1'
#
loop_
_entity.id
_entity.type
_entity.pdbx_description
1 polymer ?
#
loop_
_entity_poly.entity_id
_entity_poly.type
_entity_poly.pdbx_seq_one_letter_code
_entity_poly.pdbx_strand_id
1 'polypeptide(L)'
;MATCGTGKGGSDLVRGIAINIQQDVKKQADDEGNVGTRGESNLKAALKQAVFGPTLENKPEIDDPCQLQKGTHTNATDGNKDPCKDKSTDRFKVGERWKPADNGEVEDVHKEVLLPPRRLGMCTSNLENLNTNNTGFIAHHYASHSLLGDVLLTAKEEAESIIKQYKNASDNDAKCRALKASFADLGDIIRGRDLWSNESGMKEIETKLTSIFKKIKEKLTIGSTYKNDSDPYTKLRDAWWSQNRDQIWKAMTTCGETENICSTSGSGRTSGPTGSGHPNNRLGHTGSTKSRPRPAPAPRPPRPPRPSISGSSSGGATSVPYDDYIPQKLRWLTEWSEWYCKTQKKHYTDLVGACEQCKSNTTCNECTQCKAKCTEYENFVKEWNEDWKKQQEQYSEFYTKATKNGGSTTTGDENLKYLYEFLSQLHTQNTQKSGSASSGDPYGSAGGYINREAPKNICVGQTIFCNESNAKYVFQKTPDGYDKACNCTDPAAKTKKSSVPTIKCTGHKILDAAHMRHHYAKTQMETNSIDKGTGESKLKGDLSQATFKSGQKLNKDKICELDKSKHTNDKRGESQRTKGPCQGKGGKGITDEKPWAPQNSNASSGNEDVLFPPRRLDMCTSNLESLNTGYPGLTGNDVNHSFFGDVLLTAKEEAAKIIELYNSQSGSQSGAQIDDVTKCRAIKSSFADIGDIIRGRDIWSNDTGSKSMEEKFKTIFKNIHEKVDGLKAKYPNDTENTTPPYKKLREDWWNANRDKVWDAMKCDKTITCGATPLDDYIPQELRWIDEWSHQYCNQRKKLADAHLDIWIFMFWIFVGFDFEILIFLIFVGFVI
;
A
#
# COMPACT_ATOMS: atom_id res chain seq x y z
N MET A 1 4.86 -9.18 -3.09
CA MET A 1 4.14 -9.16 -1.81
C MET A 1 5.15 -9.09 -0.69
N ALA A 2 5.16 -7.98 0.03
CA ALA A 2 5.72 -7.91 1.37
C ALA A 2 4.95 -8.93 2.22
N THR A 3 5.65 -9.92 2.77
CA THR A 3 5.06 -10.84 3.74
C THR A 3 4.72 -10.04 4.99
N CYS A 4 3.56 -10.27 5.62
CA CYS A 4 3.26 -9.72 6.96
C CYS A 4 4.35 -10.01 8.00
N GLY A 5 5.23 -10.97 7.69
CA GLY A 5 6.42 -11.27 8.45
C GLY A 5 6.07 -11.87 9.80
N THR A 6 5.94 -13.19 9.87
CA THR A 6 5.55 -13.92 11.09
C THR A 6 6.65 -13.98 12.16
N GLY A 7 7.80 -13.32 11.94
CA GLY A 7 8.91 -13.32 12.89
C GLY A 7 8.62 -12.48 14.13
N LYS A 8 8.75 -13.10 15.31
CA LYS A 8 8.69 -12.52 16.66
C LYS A 8 9.78 -11.46 16.98
N GLY A 9 10.44 -10.86 15.98
CA GLY A 9 11.61 -9.98 16.17
C GLY A 9 11.59 -8.67 15.38
N GLY A 10 10.41 -8.13 15.03
CA GLY A 10 10.27 -6.93 14.17
C GLY A 10 10.56 -5.60 14.87
N SER A 11 9.99 -5.35 16.06
CA SER A 11 10.09 -4.06 16.77
C SER A 11 11.52 -3.63 17.11
N ASP A 12 12.50 -4.52 16.96
CA ASP A 12 13.89 -4.26 17.28
C ASP A 12 14.66 -3.54 16.15
N LEU A 13 14.17 -3.56 14.89
CA LEU A 13 14.90 -2.92 13.77
C LEU A 13 14.71 -1.41 13.74
N VAL A 14 13.47 -0.92 13.66
CA VAL A 14 13.17 0.53 13.66
C VAL A 14 13.73 1.18 14.91
N ARG A 15 13.52 0.54 16.07
CA ARG A 15 14.12 0.92 17.35
C ARG A 15 15.66 0.92 17.30
N GLY A 16 16.27 -0.13 16.76
CA GLY A 16 17.72 -0.25 16.68
C GLY A 16 18.35 0.83 15.80
N ILE A 17 17.74 1.14 14.66
CA ILE A 17 18.17 2.21 13.75
C ILE A 17 18.07 3.56 14.46
N ALA A 18 16.91 3.87 15.06
CA ALA A 18 16.71 5.12 15.78
C ALA A 18 17.71 5.31 16.94
N ILE A 19 17.97 4.25 17.72
CA ILE A 19 18.98 4.27 18.80
C ILE A 19 20.38 4.50 18.24
N ASN A 20 20.74 3.85 17.12
CA ASN A 20 22.07 4.04 16.51
C ASN A 20 22.24 5.48 16.03
N ILE A 21 21.25 6.03 15.31
CA ILE A 21 21.28 7.43 14.86
C ILE A 21 21.40 8.38 16.07
N GLN A 22 20.61 8.15 17.12
CA GLN A 22 20.68 8.92 18.36
C GLN A 22 22.09 8.88 18.96
N GLN A 23 22.69 7.70 19.08
CA GLN A 23 24.02 7.51 19.64
C GLN A 23 25.10 8.17 18.79
N ASP A 24 25.01 8.07 17.47
CA ASP A 24 25.96 8.68 16.55
C ASP A 24 25.92 10.21 16.62
N VAL A 25 24.72 10.81 16.62
CA VAL A 25 24.56 12.26 16.81
C VAL A 25 25.06 12.70 18.17
N LYS A 26 24.77 11.94 19.24
CA LYS A 26 25.27 12.22 20.58
C LYS A 26 26.80 12.18 20.63
N LYS A 27 27.42 11.15 20.06
CA LYS A 27 28.87 11.00 20.00
C LYS A 27 29.51 12.19 19.26
N GLN A 28 28.99 12.56 18.10
CA GLN A 28 29.49 13.72 17.35
C GLN A 28 29.40 15.04 18.15
N ALA A 29 28.31 15.20 18.92
CA ALA A 29 28.12 16.37 19.76
C ALA A 29 29.04 16.38 21.01
N ASP A 30 29.56 15.22 21.40
CA ASP A 30 30.48 15.00 22.53
C ASP A 30 31.97 14.90 22.09
N ASP A 31 32.27 15.00 20.79
CA ASP A 31 33.64 14.95 20.26
C ASP A 31 34.51 16.14 20.75
N GLU A 32 35.83 15.95 20.83
CA GLU A 32 36.80 16.88 21.45
C GLU A 32 36.70 18.34 20.96
N GLY A 33 36.34 18.56 19.69
CA GLY A 33 36.15 19.90 19.11
C GLY A 33 34.87 20.63 19.56
N ASN A 34 33.93 19.91 20.18
CA ASN A 34 32.60 20.38 20.56
C ASN A 34 32.39 20.48 22.08
N VAL A 35 33.36 20.00 22.88
CA VAL A 35 33.33 20.07 24.34
C VAL A 35 34.14 21.25 24.88
N GLY A 36 33.72 21.78 26.03
CA GLY A 36 34.44 22.84 26.76
C GLY A 36 35.59 22.27 27.59
N THR A 37 36.31 23.14 28.31
CA THR A 37 37.45 22.76 29.18
C THR A 37 37.10 21.79 30.32
N ARG A 38 35.80 21.61 30.61
CA ARG A 38 35.27 20.68 31.62
C ARG A 38 34.83 19.33 31.04
N GLY A 39 35.05 19.10 29.74
CA GLY A 39 34.65 17.86 29.05
C GLY A 39 33.15 17.73 28.77
N GLU A 40 32.34 18.74 29.07
CA GLU A 40 30.92 18.78 28.70
C GLU A 40 30.73 19.47 27.35
N SER A 41 29.77 18.98 26.54
CA SER A 41 29.42 19.59 25.26
C SER A 41 29.01 21.05 25.43
N ASN A 42 29.57 21.94 24.61
CA ASN A 42 29.24 23.37 24.61
C ASN A 42 27.79 23.65 24.17
N LEU A 43 27.11 22.65 23.63
CA LEU A 43 25.71 22.70 23.20
C LEU A 43 24.73 22.34 24.34
N LYS A 44 25.21 21.75 25.42
CA LYS A 44 24.38 21.44 26.59
C LYS A 44 23.99 22.74 27.29
N ALA A 45 22.69 23.01 27.34
CA ALA A 45 22.14 24.19 27.98
C ALA A 45 21.77 23.91 29.45
N ALA A 46 21.81 24.96 30.27
CA ALA A 46 21.42 24.92 31.68
C ALA A 46 20.28 25.91 31.92
N LEU A 47 19.15 25.41 32.43
CA LEU A 47 17.95 26.22 32.70
C LEU A 47 18.22 27.43 33.61
N LYS A 48 19.05 27.25 34.65
CA LYS A 48 19.49 28.32 35.57
C LYS A 48 20.23 29.49 34.92
N GLN A 49 20.61 29.36 33.65
CA GLN A 49 21.26 30.41 32.87
C GLN A 49 20.32 31.04 31.83
N ALA A 50 19.06 30.59 31.76
CA ALA A 50 18.06 31.19 30.87
C ALA A 50 17.74 32.62 31.32
N VAL A 51 17.49 33.48 30.34
CA VAL A 51 17.04 34.86 30.56
C VAL A 51 15.72 35.05 29.81
N PHE A 52 14.70 35.56 30.50
CA PHE A 52 13.37 35.74 29.92
C PHE A 52 13.00 37.23 29.81
N GLY A 53 12.80 37.72 28.59
CA GLY A 53 12.39 39.10 28.35
C GLY A 53 13.56 40.06 28.03
N PRO A 54 13.30 41.37 28.07
CA PRO A 54 14.21 42.36 27.49
C PRO A 54 15.41 42.70 28.37
N THR A 55 15.37 42.44 29.69
CA THR A 55 16.43 42.79 30.64
C THR A 55 17.05 41.56 31.30
N LEU A 56 18.21 41.71 31.94
CA LEU A 56 18.86 40.66 32.73
C LEU A 56 18.20 40.41 34.09
N GLU A 57 17.21 41.21 34.47
CA GLU A 57 16.55 41.16 35.78
C GLU A 57 15.67 39.91 35.93
N ASN A 58 15.21 39.34 34.81
CA ASN A 58 14.36 38.16 34.75
C ASN A 58 15.16 36.87 34.51
N LYS A 59 16.24 36.69 35.28
CA LYS A 59 17.02 35.44 35.29
C LYS A 59 16.49 34.57 36.43
N PRO A 60 15.62 33.58 36.17
CA PRO A 60 15.15 32.72 37.23
C PRO A 60 16.30 31.85 37.72
N GLU A 61 16.52 31.81 39.03
CA GLU A 61 17.37 30.79 39.67
C GLU A 61 16.64 29.43 39.71
N ILE A 62 16.08 29.02 38.57
CA ILE A 62 15.32 27.78 38.39
C ILE A 62 16.22 26.75 37.72
N ASP A 63 16.35 25.59 38.35
CA ASP A 63 17.02 24.41 37.81
C ASP A 63 16.04 23.25 37.51
N ASP A 64 14.88 23.24 38.16
CA ASP A 64 13.81 22.29 37.94
C ASP A 64 12.80 22.80 36.89
N PRO A 65 12.65 22.14 35.73
CA PRO A 65 11.67 22.55 34.71
C PRO A 65 10.23 22.63 35.24
N CYS A 66 9.88 21.91 36.31
CA CYS A 66 8.53 21.96 36.87
C CYS A 66 8.19 23.31 37.51
N GLN A 67 9.21 24.10 37.89
CA GLN A 67 9.04 25.45 38.42
C GLN A 67 8.79 26.51 37.33
N LEU A 68 8.91 26.16 36.05
CA LEU A 68 8.57 27.07 34.96
C LEU A 68 7.08 27.42 35.00
N GLN A 69 6.78 28.68 34.76
CA GLN A 69 5.44 29.25 34.85
C GLN A 69 5.13 29.93 33.53
N LYS A 70 4.06 29.49 32.86
CA LYS A 70 3.53 30.19 31.70
C LYS A 70 3.15 31.63 32.05
N GLY A 71 3.30 32.54 31.10
CA GLY A 71 3.13 33.98 31.36
C GLY A 71 4.39 34.70 31.87
N THR A 72 5.31 33.99 32.52
CA THR A 72 6.50 34.60 33.15
C THR A 72 7.80 34.12 32.52
N HIS A 73 7.97 32.80 32.40
CA HIS A 73 9.25 32.18 32.03
C HIS A 73 9.30 31.86 30.54
N THR A 74 9.16 32.88 29.70
CA THR A 74 9.23 32.76 28.23
C THR A 74 9.71 34.05 27.59
N ASN A 75 10.37 33.93 26.44
CA ASN A 75 10.75 35.05 25.57
C ASN A 75 9.70 35.39 24.50
N ALA A 76 8.48 34.85 24.60
CA ALA A 76 7.38 35.20 23.72
C ALA A 76 6.91 36.66 23.91
N THR A 77 6.35 37.25 22.87
CA THR A 77 5.71 38.58 22.92
C THR A 77 4.55 38.63 23.90
N ASP A 78 4.26 39.82 24.42
CA ASP A 78 3.17 40.03 25.37
C ASP A 78 1.82 39.58 24.77
N GLY A 79 1.03 38.89 25.59
CA GLY A 79 -0.21 38.25 25.17
C GLY A 79 -0.05 36.86 24.56
N ASN A 80 1.15 36.38 24.23
CA ASN A 80 1.40 35.05 23.63
C ASN A 80 2.30 34.15 24.49
N LYS A 81 2.32 34.42 25.80
CA LYS A 81 3.20 33.74 26.77
C LYS A 81 2.66 32.41 27.31
N ASP A 82 1.44 32.03 26.94
CA ASP A 82 0.88 30.69 27.22
C ASP A 82 1.16 29.80 26.00
N PRO A 83 1.95 28.71 26.13
CA PRO A 83 2.22 27.80 25.02
C PRO A 83 0.98 27.20 24.35
N CYS A 84 -0.11 27.03 25.11
CA CYS A 84 -1.36 26.45 24.63
C CYS A 84 -2.38 27.50 24.19
N LYS A 85 -2.01 28.78 24.10
CA LYS A 85 -2.92 29.84 23.64
C LYS A 85 -3.43 29.54 22.23
N ASP A 86 -4.75 29.73 22.06
CA ASP A 86 -5.49 29.49 20.81
C ASP A 86 -5.33 28.08 20.23
N LYS A 87 -4.85 27.11 21.03
CA LYS A 87 -4.73 25.71 20.64
C LYS A 87 -6.00 24.93 20.97
N SER A 88 -6.29 23.93 20.14
CA SER A 88 -7.48 23.10 20.30
C SER A 88 -7.53 22.38 21.65
N THR A 89 -8.69 22.44 22.31
CA THR A 89 -8.97 21.74 23.57
C THR A 89 -9.62 20.37 23.38
N ASP A 90 -9.81 19.93 22.13
CA ASP A 90 -10.53 18.70 21.80
C ASP A 90 -9.85 17.94 20.65
N ARG A 91 -8.56 17.65 20.83
CA ARG A 91 -7.68 17.02 19.81
C ARG A 91 -7.49 15.50 19.95
N PHE A 92 -8.25 14.86 20.84
CA PHE A 92 -8.20 13.42 21.12
C PHE A 92 -9.54 12.70 20.86
N LYS A 93 -10.25 13.09 19.79
CA LYS A 93 -11.55 12.51 19.42
C LYS A 93 -11.41 11.18 18.69
N VAL A 94 -11.82 10.10 19.35
CA VAL A 94 -11.94 8.79 18.68
C VAL A 94 -13.06 8.87 17.63
N GLY A 95 -12.74 8.49 16.40
CA GLY A 95 -13.66 8.50 15.25
C GLY A 95 -13.49 9.70 14.32
N GLU A 96 -12.72 10.72 14.70
CA GLU A 96 -12.43 11.85 13.82
C GLU A 96 -11.43 11.45 12.72
N ARG A 97 -11.80 11.68 11.46
CA ARG A 97 -10.92 11.43 10.31
C ARG A 97 -9.89 12.53 10.19
N TRP A 98 -8.64 12.12 9.99
CA TRP A 98 -7.54 13.04 9.73
C TRP A 98 -7.64 13.56 8.30
N LYS A 99 -7.14 14.78 8.09
CA LYS A 99 -7.18 15.43 6.78
C LYS A 99 -5.77 15.78 6.32
N PRO A 100 -5.54 15.85 5.00
CA PRO A 100 -4.35 16.49 4.48
C PRO A 100 -4.29 17.97 4.89
N ALA A 101 -3.10 18.56 4.79
CA ALA A 101 -2.91 19.99 5.00
C ALA A 101 -3.69 20.80 3.95
N ASP A 102 -4.04 22.04 4.29
CA ASP A 102 -4.57 22.96 3.30
C ASP A 102 -3.49 23.30 2.24
N ASN A 103 -3.93 23.67 1.04
CA ASN A 103 -3.03 23.90 -0.09
C ASN A 103 -1.93 24.92 0.26
N GLY A 104 -0.67 24.48 0.19
CA GLY A 104 0.50 25.33 0.42
C GLY A 104 0.99 25.38 1.87
N GLU A 105 0.39 24.65 2.81
CA GLU A 105 0.87 24.52 4.20
C GLU A 105 1.95 23.45 4.40
N VAL A 106 2.18 22.61 3.39
CA VAL A 106 3.24 21.59 3.34
C VAL A 106 3.94 21.66 1.98
N GLU A 107 5.12 21.07 1.86
CA GLU A 107 5.77 20.87 0.55
C GLU A 107 4.89 20.01 -0.37
N ASP A 108 4.97 20.23 -1.68
CA ASP A 108 4.11 19.54 -2.67
C ASP A 108 4.21 18.02 -2.61
N VAL A 109 5.39 17.49 -2.26
CA VAL A 109 5.64 16.05 -2.08
C VAL A 109 4.87 15.47 -0.88
N HIS A 110 4.45 16.33 0.05
CA HIS A 110 3.76 15.98 1.29
C HIS A 110 2.26 16.34 1.29
N LYS A 111 1.70 16.88 0.19
CA LYS A 111 0.32 17.40 0.14
C LYS A 111 -0.78 16.40 0.50
N GLU A 112 -0.54 15.10 0.33
CA GLU A 112 -1.51 14.04 0.68
C GLU A 112 -1.23 13.44 2.09
N VAL A 113 -0.28 13.99 2.86
CA VAL A 113 0.02 13.53 4.22
C VAL A 113 -1.13 13.90 5.15
N LEU A 114 -1.72 12.89 5.81
CA LEU A 114 -2.72 13.12 6.85
C LEU A 114 -2.06 13.65 8.14
N LEU A 115 -2.54 14.80 8.62
CA LEU A 115 -2.01 15.47 9.81
C LEU A 115 -2.66 14.95 11.09
N PRO A 116 -1.88 14.57 12.13
CA PRO A 116 -2.43 14.21 13.43
C PRO A 116 -3.11 15.42 14.10
N PRO A 117 -4.37 15.31 14.57
CA PRO A 117 -5.01 16.34 15.36
C PRO A 117 -4.21 16.75 16.61
N ARG A 118 -3.49 15.80 17.21
CA ARG A 118 -2.55 16.06 18.31
C ARG A 118 -1.49 17.11 17.93
N ARG A 119 -0.85 16.94 16.76
CA ARG A 119 0.18 17.85 16.24
C ARG A 119 -0.39 19.22 15.87
N LEU A 120 -1.58 19.24 15.27
CA LEU A 120 -2.29 20.49 14.91
C LEU A 120 -2.65 21.32 16.15
N GLY A 121 -3.06 20.65 17.24
CA GLY A 121 -3.38 21.30 18.51
C GLY A 121 -2.22 21.38 19.51
N MET A 122 -0.97 21.15 19.07
CA MET A 122 0.21 21.15 19.93
C MET A 122 0.46 22.52 20.56
N CYS A 123 0.85 22.54 21.83
CA CYS A 123 1.14 23.78 22.56
C CYS A 123 2.47 24.41 22.11
N THR A 124 2.44 25.18 21.02
CA THR A 124 3.62 25.84 20.41
C THR A 124 3.50 27.37 20.33
N SER A 125 2.45 27.98 20.90
CA SER A 125 2.15 29.41 20.71
C SER A 125 3.28 30.33 21.20
N ASN A 126 3.97 29.96 22.29
CA ASN A 126 5.12 30.73 22.78
C ASN A 126 6.31 30.67 21.80
N LEU A 127 6.55 29.51 21.17
CA LEU A 127 7.61 29.34 20.16
C LEU A 127 7.29 30.10 18.88
N GLU A 128 6.01 30.07 18.47
CA GLU A 128 5.48 30.86 17.35
C GLU A 128 5.68 32.36 17.58
N ASN A 129 5.82 32.83 18.82
CA ASN A 129 5.84 34.24 19.17
C ASN A 129 7.13 34.70 19.86
N LEU A 130 8.23 33.95 19.75
CA LEU A 130 9.52 34.36 20.35
C LEU A 130 9.98 35.72 19.84
N ASN A 131 10.32 36.61 20.77
CA ASN A 131 10.96 37.89 20.46
C ASN A 131 12.48 37.72 20.45
N THR A 132 13.06 37.61 19.25
CA THR A 132 14.51 37.44 19.06
C THR A 132 15.34 38.67 19.46
N ASN A 133 14.69 39.79 19.79
CA ASN A 133 15.32 40.99 20.36
C ASN A 133 15.41 40.96 21.89
N ASN A 134 14.91 39.92 22.56
CA ASN A 134 15.10 39.78 24.00
C ASN A 134 16.57 39.52 24.34
N THR A 135 16.99 39.96 25.53
CA THR A 135 18.39 39.82 25.98
C THR A 135 18.84 38.36 25.96
N GLY A 136 17.93 37.44 26.25
CA GLY A 136 18.15 36.00 26.19
C GLY A 136 18.57 35.48 24.81
N PHE A 137 18.28 36.18 23.71
CA PHE A 137 18.61 35.77 22.33
C PHE A 137 19.60 36.71 21.61
N ILE A 138 19.72 37.97 22.02
CA ILE A 138 20.74 38.88 21.46
C ILE A 138 22.14 38.48 21.92
N ALA A 139 22.29 38.14 23.20
CA ALA A 139 23.56 37.75 23.78
C ALA A 139 23.83 36.25 23.55
N HIS A 140 24.84 35.95 22.72
CA HIS A 140 25.20 34.58 22.34
C HIS A 140 25.49 33.64 23.53
N HIS A 141 25.95 34.18 24.67
CA HIS A 141 26.15 33.38 25.89
C HIS A 141 24.86 32.82 26.49
N TYR A 142 23.72 33.50 26.31
CA TYR A 142 22.41 33.10 26.86
C TYR A 142 21.51 32.41 25.84
N ALA A 143 21.73 32.60 24.53
CA ALA A 143 20.84 32.11 23.46
C ALA A 143 20.42 30.64 23.62
N SER A 144 21.39 29.74 23.87
CA SER A 144 21.12 28.30 24.05
C SER A 144 20.32 28.01 25.33
N HIS A 145 20.58 28.76 26.41
CA HIS A 145 19.93 28.58 27.71
C HIS A 145 18.49 29.10 27.70
N SER A 146 18.29 30.28 27.13
CA SER A 146 16.96 30.89 26.98
C SER A 146 16.09 30.05 26.05
N LEU A 147 16.64 29.54 24.93
CA LEU A 147 15.93 28.63 24.04
C LEU A 147 15.50 27.36 24.77
N LEU A 148 16.41 26.75 25.55
CA LEU A 148 16.06 25.59 26.37
C LEU A 148 14.90 25.92 27.32
N GLY A 149 14.92 27.07 27.98
CA GLY A 149 13.85 27.51 28.87
C GLY A 149 12.48 27.58 28.19
N ASP A 150 12.40 28.22 27.02
CA ASP A 150 11.18 28.30 26.22
C ASP A 150 10.68 26.92 25.75
N VAL A 151 11.59 26.05 25.31
CA VAL A 151 11.27 24.68 24.87
C VAL A 151 10.82 23.78 26.03
N LEU A 152 11.41 23.94 27.23
CA LEU A 152 10.99 23.22 28.43
C LEU A 152 9.59 23.63 28.86
N LEU A 153 9.27 24.93 28.80
CA LEU A 153 7.93 25.42 29.10
C LEU A 153 6.90 24.86 28.11
N THR A 154 7.19 24.90 26.80
CA THR A 154 6.37 24.28 25.75
C THR A 154 6.13 22.79 26.03
N ALA A 155 7.19 22.05 26.35
CA ALA A 155 7.11 20.61 26.60
C ALA A 155 6.25 20.29 27.83
N LYS A 156 6.43 21.04 28.93
CA LYS A 156 5.63 20.91 30.15
C LYS A 156 4.15 21.15 29.89
N GLU A 157 3.80 22.28 29.27
CA GLU A 157 2.40 22.67 29.04
C GLU A 157 1.72 21.76 28.00
N GLU A 158 2.46 21.29 26.98
CA GLU A 158 1.97 20.28 26.05
C GLU A 158 1.63 18.97 26.77
N ALA A 159 2.49 18.51 27.67
CA ALA A 159 2.25 17.29 28.43
C ALA A 159 1.01 17.43 29.34
N GLU A 160 0.90 18.51 30.11
CA GLU A 160 -0.27 18.78 30.95
C GLU A 160 -1.56 18.87 30.12
N SER A 161 -1.51 19.54 28.96
CA SER A 161 -2.62 19.64 28.01
C SER A 161 -3.05 18.27 27.48
N ILE A 162 -2.11 17.39 27.13
CA ILE A 162 -2.41 16.01 26.71
C ILE A 162 -3.14 15.27 27.82
N ILE A 163 -2.61 15.25 29.04
CA ILE A 163 -3.20 14.50 30.16
C ILE A 163 -4.63 14.97 30.45
N LYS A 164 -4.85 16.29 30.43
CA LYS A 164 -6.16 16.91 30.69
C LYS A 164 -7.21 16.59 29.62
N GLN A 165 -6.80 16.53 28.34
CA GLN A 165 -7.74 16.32 27.22
C GLN A 165 -8.08 14.84 26.97
N TYR A 166 -7.30 13.89 27.51
CA TYR A 166 -7.59 12.47 27.34
C TYR A 166 -8.84 12.05 28.14
N LYS A 167 -9.90 11.64 27.44
CA LYS A 167 -11.19 11.25 28.05
C LYS A 167 -11.09 10.06 29.01
N ASN A 168 -10.23 9.10 28.72
CA ASN A 168 -10.01 7.96 29.62
C ASN A 168 -8.86 8.28 30.57
N ALA A 169 -9.21 8.63 31.82
CA ALA A 169 -8.24 8.99 32.84
C ALA A 169 -7.26 7.84 33.18
N SER A 170 -7.64 6.57 32.99
CA SER A 170 -6.83 5.41 33.37
C SER A 170 -5.97 4.83 32.23
N ASP A 171 -6.07 5.33 30.99
CA ASP A 171 -5.30 4.83 29.85
C ASP A 171 -3.91 5.50 29.78
N ASN A 172 -3.06 5.16 30.75
CA ASN A 172 -1.69 5.68 30.85
C ASN A 172 -0.84 5.29 29.64
N ASP A 173 -1.09 4.13 29.03
CA ASP A 173 -0.36 3.68 27.84
C ASP A 173 -0.65 4.59 26.63
N ALA A 174 -1.92 4.94 26.37
CA ALA A 174 -2.26 5.87 25.29
C ALA A 174 -1.74 7.29 25.57
N LYS A 175 -1.88 7.76 26.82
CA LYS A 175 -1.30 9.04 27.25
C LYS A 175 0.21 9.07 27.02
N CYS A 176 0.93 8.02 27.43
CA CYS A 176 2.37 7.94 27.25
C CYS A 176 2.77 7.90 25.77
N ARG A 177 2.03 7.18 24.90
CA ARG A 177 2.28 7.22 23.45
C ARG A 177 2.08 8.63 22.87
N ALA A 178 1.05 9.36 23.31
CA ALA A 178 0.85 10.75 22.91
C ALA A 178 1.98 11.68 23.40
N LEU A 179 2.47 11.50 24.64
CA LEU A 179 3.63 12.24 25.16
C LEU A 179 4.87 11.97 24.30
N LYS A 180 5.16 10.71 23.95
CA LYS A 180 6.30 10.34 23.08
C LYS A 180 6.16 10.94 21.68
N ALA A 181 4.96 10.92 21.11
CA ALA A 181 4.69 11.50 19.79
C ALA A 181 4.87 13.03 19.80
N SER A 182 4.37 13.73 20.84
CA SER A 182 4.58 15.18 20.98
C SER A 182 6.02 15.54 21.29
N PHE A 183 6.75 14.75 22.09
CA PHE A 183 8.19 14.93 22.28
C PHE A 183 8.96 14.83 20.96
N ALA A 184 8.63 13.82 20.14
CA ALA A 184 9.27 13.60 18.85
C ALA A 184 8.94 14.71 17.84
N ASP A 185 7.69 15.19 17.81
CA ASP A 185 7.31 16.32 16.96
C ASP A 185 7.95 17.64 17.40
N LEU A 186 8.07 17.89 18.72
CA LEU A 186 8.83 19.03 19.23
C LEU A 186 10.29 18.98 18.75
N GLY A 187 10.88 17.78 18.79
CA GLY A 187 12.21 17.54 18.24
C GLY A 187 12.30 17.85 16.75
N ASP A 188 11.31 17.48 15.95
CA ASP A 188 11.31 17.80 14.51
C ASP A 188 11.14 19.29 14.22
N ILE A 189 10.33 20.01 15.00
CA ILE A 189 10.24 21.47 14.93
C ILE A 189 11.61 22.09 15.22
N ILE A 190 12.24 21.75 16.35
CA ILE A 190 13.52 22.34 16.76
C ILE A 190 14.65 22.00 15.78
N ARG A 191 14.64 20.79 15.21
CA ARG A 191 15.67 20.31 14.28
C ARG A 191 15.46 20.77 12.83
N GLY A 192 14.35 21.43 12.52
CA GLY A 192 14.05 21.93 11.17
C GLY A 192 13.61 20.81 10.21
N ARG A 193 12.89 19.81 10.71
CA ARG A 193 12.37 18.66 9.95
C ARG A 193 10.86 18.46 10.10
N ASP A 194 10.10 19.46 10.55
CA ASP A 194 8.65 19.34 10.65
C ASP A 194 7.99 19.36 9.26
N LEU A 195 7.04 18.46 9.01
CA LEU A 195 6.32 18.35 7.73
C LEU A 195 5.33 19.50 7.50
N TRP A 196 4.82 20.12 8.58
CA TRP A 196 3.87 21.25 8.52
C TRP A 196 4.61 22.59 8.43
N SER A 197 5.72 22.61 7.70
CA SER A 197 6.69 23.72 7.67
C SER A 197 6.20 24.99 6.97
N ASN A 198 5.19 24.89 6.09
CA ASN A 198 4.76 26.01 5.25
C ASN A 198 3.53 26.77 5.80
N GLU A 199 2.93 26.28 6.88
CA GLU A 199 1.94 27.02 7.65
C GLU A 199 2.57 28.30 8.23
N SER A 200 1.79 29.38 8.33
CA SER A 200 2.26 30.71 8.72
C SER A 200 2.99 30.75 10.07
N GLY A 201 2.41 30.16 11.11
CA GLY A 201 3.02 30.07 12.44
C GLY A 201 4.29 29.21 12.43
N MET A 202 4.29 28.09 11.70
CA MET A 202 5.48 27.23 11.59
C MET A 202 6.63 27.90 10.82
N LYS A 203 6.33 28.68 9.77
CA LYS A 203 7.33 29.53 9.08
C LYS A 203 7.95 30.57 10.01
N GLU A 204 7.13 31.15 10.90
CA GLU A 204 7.63 32.09 11.90
C GLU A 204 8.55 31.40 12.91
N ILE A 205 8.16 30.23 13.42
CA ILE A 205 9.02 29.42 14.30
C ILE A 205 10.35 29.17 13.61
N GLU A 206 10.35 28.69 12.37
CA GLU A 206 11.57 28.35 11.65
C GLU A 206 12.48 29.57 11.47
N THR A 207 11.91 30.72 11.10
CA THR A 207 12.67 31.99 10.97
C THR A 207 13.31 32.40 12.31
N LYS A 208 12.55 32.30 13.41
CA LYS A 208 13.01 32.66 14.76
C LYS A 208 14.10 31.69 15.23
N LEU A 209 13.91 30.39 15.03
CA LEU A 209 14.90 29.36 15.35
C LEU A 209 16.18 29.56 14.55
N THR A 210 16.12 29.84 13.24
CA THR A 210 17.31 30.14 12.43
C THR A 210 18.11 31.30 13.02
N SER A 211 17.43 32.38 13.43
CA SER A 211 18.08 33.53 14.07
C SER A 211 18.73 33.18 15.41
N ILE A 212 18.04 32.39 16.24
CA ILE A 212 18.56 31.95 17.56
C ILE A 212 19.74 31.00 17.39
N PHE A 213 19.67 30.02 16.48
CA PHE A 213 20.75 29.09 16.22
C PHE A 213 21.98 29.76 15.59
N LYS A 214 21.79 30.82 14.80
CA LYS A 214 22.89 31.70 14.39
C LYS A 214 23.62 32.29 15.60
N LYS A 215 22.89 32.73 16.63
CA LYS A 215 23.46 33.26 17.88
C LYS A 215 24.14 32.18 18.72
N ILE A 216 23.57 30.98 18.78
CA ILE A 216 24.21 29.83 19.44
C ILE A 216 25.53 29.47 18.75
N LYS A 217 25.54 29.51 17.42
CA LYS A 217 26.72 29.22 16.60
C LYS A 217 27.88 30.20 16.85
N GLU A 218 27.59 31.49 17.11
CA GLU A 218 28.61 32.51 17.43
C GLU A 218 29.45 32.16 18.68
N LYS A 219 28.91 31.37 19.62
CA LYS A 219 29.61 30.90 20.83
C LYS A 219 30.61 29.77 20.56
N LEU A 220 30.53 29.09 19.42
CA LEU A 220 31.32 27.89 19.15
C LEU A 220 32.79 28.20 18.86
N THR A 221 33.68 27.38 19.43
CA THR A 221 35.14 27.49 19.26
C THR A 221 35.57 27.19 17.81
N ILE A 222 36.77 27.64 17.43
CA ILE A 222 37.30 27.49 16.06
C ILE A 222 37.42 26.01 15.62
N GLY A 223 37.51 25.07 16.56
CA GLY A 223 37.59 23.63 16.28
C GLY A 223 36.25 22.88 16.19
N SER A 224 35.11 23.55 16.40
CA SER A 224 33.81 22.89 16.35
C SER A 224 33.38 22.58 14.91
N THR A 225 32.94 21.34 14.68
CA THR A 225 32.44 20.88 13.38
C THR A 225 31.20 21.63 12.90
N TYR A 226 30.42 22.22 13.83
CA TYR A 226 29.20 22.95 13.54
C TYR A 226 29.42 24.43 13.17
N LYS A 227 30.65 24.95 13.34
CA LYS A 227 30.97 26.34 13.02
C LYS A 227 30.82 26.66 11.52
N ASN A 228 30.88 25.65 10.67
CA ASN A 228 30.71 25.80 9.23
C ASN A 228 29.33 25.35 8.73
N ASP A 229 28.42 24.99 9.65
CA ASP A 229 27.07 24.57 9.27
C ASP A 229 26.28 25.75 8.67
N SER A 230 25.67 25.55 7.51
CA SER A 230 24.95 26.61 6.79
C SER A 230 23.52 26.72 7.28
N ASP A 231 22.93 27.92 7.17
CA ASP A 231 21.50 28.16 7.35
C ASP A 231 20.68 27.07 6.63
N PRO A 232 19.74 26.36 7.29
CA PRO A 232 19.16 26.62 8.63
C PRO A 232 19.84 25.96 9.84
N TYR A 233 21.10 25.53 9.71
CA TYR A 233 21.93 24.96 10.78
C TYR A 233 21.44 23.59 11.28
N THR A 234 20.97 22.73 10.39
CA THR A 234 20.33 21.45 10.74
C THR A 234 21.22 20.52 11.54
N LYS A 235 22.54 20.48 11.28
CA LYS A 235 23.48 19.64 12.04
C LYS A 235 23.70 20.19 13.44
N LEU A 236 23.83 21.52 13.57
CA LEU A 236 23.92 22.19 14.86
C LEU A 236 22.64 21.97 15.69
N ARG A 237 21.46 22.07 15.07
CA ARG A 237 20.17 21.85 15.72
C ARG A 237 20.01 20.40 16.18
N ASP A 238 20.39 19.43 15.34
CA ASP A 238 20.39 18.00 15.69
C ASP A 238 21.29 17.71 16.90
N ALA A 239 22.50 18.29 16.92
CA ALA A 239 23.44 18.15 18.01
C ALA A 239 22.93 18.84 19.29
N TRP A 240 22.34 20.04 19.18
CA TRP A 240 21.73 20.74 20.30
C TRP A 240 20.57 19.96 20.91
N TRP A 241 19.67 19.42 20.08
CA TRP A 241 18.58 18.57 20.56
C TRP A 241 19.13 17.35 21.29
N SER A 242 20.10 16.63 20.71
CA SER A 242 20.73 15.46 21.33
C SER A 242 21.28 15.74 22.75
N GLN A 243 21.82 16.94 22.97
CA GLN A 243 22.39 17.35 24.27
C GLN A 243 21.34 17.80 25.30
N ASN A 244 20.13 18.16 24.87
CA ASN A 244 19.12 18.79 25.73
C ASN A 244 17.82 17.98 25.87
N ARG A 245 17.58 17.01 24.99
CA ARG A 245 16.37 16.18 24.93
C ARG A 245 16.03 15.47 26.24
N ASP A 246 17.03 15.12 27.06
CA ASP A 246 16.80 14.48 28.35
C ASP A 246 16.12 15.43 29.36
N GLN A 247 16.51 16.71 29.35
CA GLN A 247 15.86 17.75 30.16
C GLN A 247 14.43 18.01 29.67
N ILE A 248 14.24 18.01 28.35
CA ILE A 248 12.93 18.21 27.70
C ILE A 248 11.98 17.07 28.05
N TRP A 249 12.44 15.82 27.96
CA TRP A 249 11.63 14.66 28.37
C TRP A 249 11.31 14.66 29.86
N LYS A 250 12.25 15.09 30.70
CA LYS A 250 12.01 15.28 32.14
C LYS A 250 10.87 16.28 32.37
N ALA A 251 10.87 17.43 31.68
CA ALA A 251 9.79 18.41 31.77
C ALA A 251 8.41 17.84 31.39
N MET A 252 8.35 16.91 30.43
CA MET A 252 7.09 16.27 30.01
C MET A 252 6.59 15.17 30.95
N THR A 253 7.44 14.60 31.80
CA THR A 253 7.14 13.34 32.51
C THR A 253 7.28 13.39 34.03
N THR A 254 7.75 14.50 34.59
CA THR A 254 8.00 14.63 36.04
C THR A 254 7.22 15.76 36.70
N CYS A 255 6.44 16.52 35.93
CA CYS A 255 5.75 17.70 36.44
C CYS A 255 4.25 17.43 36.65
N GLY A 256 3.75 17.68 37.86
CA GLY A 256 2.33 17.59 38.18
C GLY A 256 1.72 16.22 37.87
N GLU A 257 0.54 16.21 37.24
CA GLU A 257 -0.20 14.99 36.91
C GLU A 257 0.44 14.11 35.82
N THR A 258 1.54 14.57 35.21
CA THR A 258 2.29 13.78 34.21
C THR A 258 3.22 12.75 34.84
N GLU A 259 3.50 12.89 36.14
CA GLU A 259 4.36 11.96 36.87
C GLU A 259 3.81 10.54 36.79
N ASN A 260 4.69 9.58 36.52
CA ASN A 260 4.37 8.15 36.40
C ASN A 260 3.48 7.71 35.22
N ILE A 261 3.03 8.62 34.34
CA ILE A 261 2.25 8.25 33.15
C ILE A 261 3.03 7.30 32.23
N CYS A 262 4.32 7.57 32.05
CA CYS A 262 5.23 6.75 31.23
C CYS A 262 6.06 5.73 32.04
N SER A 263 5.73 5.49 33.31
CA SER A 263 6.41 4.48 34.13
C SER A 263 6.07 3.07 33.64
N THR A 264 7.07 2.19 33.60
CA THR A 264 6.97 0.82 33.05
C THR A 264 5.97 -0.04 33.83
N SER A 265 4.72 -0.03 33.38
CA SER A 265 3.67 -0.95 33.82
C SER A 265 3.71 -2.20 32.93
N GLY A 266 4.07 -3.36 33.50
CA GLY A 266 3.61 -4.66 32.99
C GLY A 266 4.59 -5.54 32.17
N SER A 267 5.50 -6.24 32.84
CA SER A 267 5.72 -7.66 32.54
C SER A 267 4.63 -8.43 33.29
N GLY A 268 3.58 -8.86 32.60
CA GLY A 268 2.56 -9.74 33.17
C GLY A 268 3.16 -11.08 33.58
N ARG A 269 3.51 -11.22 34.86
CA ARG A 269 3.55 -12.52 35.53
C ARG A 269 2.22 -12.69 36.24
N THR A 270 1.39 -13.59 35.73
CA THR A 270 0.29 -14.18 36.47
C THR A 270 0.86 -14.88 37.70
N SER A 271 0.86 -14.23 38.86
CA SER A 271 1.01 -14.89 40.14
C SER A 271 -0.32 -15.57 40.48
N GLY A 272 -0.36 -16.90 40.31
CA GLY A 272 -1.38 -17.73 40.93
C GLY A 272 -1.29 -17.67 42.46
N PRO A 273 -2.40 -17.89 43.19
CA PRO A 273 -2.43 -17.74 44.62
C PRO A 273 -1.89 -19.02 45.29
N THR A 274 -0.75 -18.91 45.96
CA THR A 274 -0.32 -19.79 47.05
C THR A 274 0.46 -18.87 47.99
N GLY A 275 0.01 -18.58 49.20
CA GLY A 275 -0.06 -19.53 50.31
C GLY A 275 1.03 -19.14 51.32
N SER A 276 0.64 -18.34 52.32
CA SER A 276 1.22 -18.16 53.67
C SER A 276 2.60 -18.76 53.99
N GLY A 277 3.53 -17.91 54.47
CA GLY A 277 4.71 -18.33 55.23
C GLY A 277 5.67 -17.18 55.58
N HIS A 278 5.70 -16.79 56.86
CA HIS A 278 6.59 -15.79 57.46
C HIS A 278 8.09 -16.20 57.45
N PRO A 279 9.03 -15.27 57.71
CA PRO A 279 10.43 -15.35 57.30
C PRO A 279 11.34 -16.04 58.33
N ASN A 280 12.53 -16.47 57.90
CA ASN A 280 13.68 -16.50 58.81
C ASN A 280 15.02 -16.28 58.10
N ASN A 281 15.77 -15.36 58.73
CA ASN A 281 17.21 -15.10 58.64
C ASN A 281 18.10 -16.32 58.35
N ARG A 282 19.15 -16.11 57.53
CA ARG A 282 20.54 -16.31 57.99
C ARG A 282 21.60 -15.74 57.04
N LEU A 283 22.46 -14.91 57.64
CA LEU A 283 23.79 -14.50 57.21
C LEU A 283 24.74 -15.71 57.09
N GLY A 284 25.79 -15.58 56.26
CA GLY A 284 27.07 -16.24 56.55
C GLY A 284 27.97 -16.60 55.37
N HIS A 285 29.03 -15.80 55.18
CA HIS A 285 30.43 -16.20 54.96
C HIS A 285 30.87 -16.96 53.68
N THR A 286 31.60 -16.29 52.77
CA THR A 286 33.09 -16.17 52.63
C THR A 286 33.81 -17.44 52.14
N GLY A 287 34.52 -17.30 51.02
CA GLY A 287 35.52 -18.27 50.56
C GLY A 287 36.32 -17.75 49.36
N SER A 288 37.50 -17.20 49.63
CA SER A 288 38.51 -16.79 48.65
C SER A 288 39.47 -17.94 48.38
N THR A 289 39.92 -18.11 47.13
CA THR A 289 41.25 -18.67 46.85
C THR A 289 41.87 -18.03 45.60
N LYS A 290 43.06 -17.46 45.78
CA LYS A 290 44.02 -17.00 44.77
C LYS A 290 45.03 -18.10 44.45
N SER A 291 45.50 -18.18 43.20
CA SER A 291 46.83 -18.72 42.86
C SER A 291 47.39 -18.08 41.57
N ARG A 292 48.70 -17.80 41.59
CA ARG A 292 49.52 -16.96 40.66
C ARG A 292 50.40 -17.86 39.74
N PRO A 293 51.36 -17.36 38.90
CA PRO A 293 51.32 -17.46 37.43
C PRO A 293 52.54 -18.15 36.77
N ARG A 294 52.57 -18.27 35.42
CA ARG A 294 53.80 -18.45 34.60
C ARG A 294 53.61 -17.84 33.19
N PRO A 295 54.70 -17.55 32.42
CA PRO A 295 54.81 -16.35 31.57
C PRO A 295 54.64 -16.60 30.07
N ALA A 296 54.44 -15.49 29.36
CA ALA A 296 54.10 -15.35 27.94
C ALA A 296 55.23 -15.69 26.94
N PRO A 297 54.86 -15.82 25.65
CA PRO A 297 55.55 -15.16 24.55
C PRO A 297 54.68 -14.06 23.91
N ALA A 298 55.35 -13.01 23.43
CA ALA A 298 54.78 -11.74 22.94
C ALA A 298 54.28 -11.82 21.45
N PRO A 299 53.78 -10.74 20.82
CA PRO A 299 52.36 -10.57 20.54
C PRO A 299 52.02 -10.54 19.04
N ARG A 300 50.82 -11.00 18.68
CA ARG A 300 50.15 -10.57 17.43
C ARG A 300 49.22 -9.39 17.74
N PRO A 301 49.09 -8.39 16.85
CA PRO A 301 48.33 -7.17 17.10
C PRO A 301 46.84 -7.48 17.34
N PRO A 302 46.19 -6.88 18.36
CA PRO A 302 44.80 -7.15 18.69
C PRO A 302 43.85 -6.52 17.67
N ARG A 303 42.94 -7.36 17.17
CA ARG A 303 41.70 -6.97 16.50
C ARG A 303 40.86 -6.13 17.49
N PRO A 304 40.22 -5.02 17.06
CA PRO A 304 39.45 -4.17 17.98
C PRO A 304 38.31 -4.96 18.66
N PRO A 305 38.05 -4.71 19.96
CA PRO A 305 37.09 -5.47 20.75
C PRO A 305 35.65 -5.18 20.31
N ARG A 306 34.85 -6.24 20.24
CA ARG A 306 33.39 -6.19 20.16
C ARG A 306 32.86 -5.69 21.52
N PRO A 307 32.10 -4.59 21.61
CA PRO A 307 31.55 -4.16 22.89
C PRO A 307 30.48 -5.15 23.35
N SER A 308 30.75 -5.84 24.47
CA SER A 308 29.77 -6.55 25.26
C SER A 308 29.00 -5.55 26.14
N ILE A 309 27.68 -5.52 25.99
CA ILE A 309 26.78 -4.73 26.82
C ILE A 309 26.68 -5.39 28.20
N SER A 310 27.30 -4.78 29.21
CA SER A 310 26.91 -4.95 30.61
C SER A 310 27.44 -3.77 31.44
N GLY A 311 26.55 -2.84 31.77
CA GLY A 311 26.82 -1.70 32.63
C GLY A 311 25.50 -1.19 33.20
N SER A 312 24.98 -1.92 34.19
CA SER A 312 23.85 -1.50 35.02
C SER A 312 24.31 -0.32 35.89
N SER A 313 23.61 0.80 35.79
CA SER A 313 23.54 1.80 36.87
C SER A 313 22.07 1.95 37.26
N SER A 314 21.83 1.73 38.54
CA SER A 314 20.54 1.69 39.21
C SER A 314 20.10 3.09 39.63
N GLY A 315 18.89 3.48 39.23
CA GLY A 315 18.18 4.67 39.70
C GLY A 315 16.97 4.92 38.79
N GLY A 316 15.78 4.49 39.22
CA GLY A 316 14.56 4.50 38.42
C GLY A 316 14.19 5.90 37.94
N ALA A 317 14.26 6.11 36.63
CA ALA A 317 13.69 7.24 35.91
C ALA A 317 13.31 6.76 34.50
N THR A 318 12.20 7.29 33.99
CA THR A 318 11.65 7.07 32.64
C THR A 318 12.73 7.24 31.57
N SER A 319 13.17 6.15 30.93
CA SER A 319 14.17 6.24 29.85
C SER A 319 13.63 7.11 28.72
N VAL A 320 14.41 8.10 28.28
CA VAL A 320 14.04 9.02 27.20
C VAL A 320 13.71 8.22 25.94
N PRO A 321 12.54 8.42 25.31
CA PRO A 321 12.12 7.66 24.14
C PRO A 321 13.09 7.85 22.99
N TYR A 322 13.22 6.88 22.08
CA TYR A 322 14.00 7.02 20.84
C TYR A 322 13.13 7.50 19.66
N ASP A 323 11.84 7.69 19.90
CA ASP A 323 10.82 8.02 18.90
C ASP A 323 11.17 9.30 18.12
N ASP A 324 11.85 10.27 18.72
CA ASP A 324 12.38 11.47 18.06
C ASP A 324 13.42 11.17 16.97
N TYR A 325 13.97 9.96 16.87
CA TYR A 325 14.86 9.57 15.78
C TYR A 325 14.18 8.67 14.73
N ILE A 326 12.88 8.42 14.84
CA ILE A 326 12.09 7.79 13.76
C ILE A 326 11.53 8.89 12.87
N PRO A 327 11.58 8.82 11.53
CA PRO A 327 11.02 9.85 10.65
C PRO A 327 9.55 10.19 10.95
N GLN A 328 9.20 11.48 10.96
CA GLN A 328 7.88 11.99 11.35
C GLN A 328 6.73 11.29 10.61
N LYS A 329 6.86 11.12 9.29
CA LYS A 329 5.87 10.44 8.44
C LYS A 329 5.54 9.03 8.94
N LEU A 330 6.53 8.28 9.41
CA LEU A 330 6.36 6.90 9.89
C LEU A 330 5.71 6.86 11.28
N ARG A 331 6.03 7.85 12.14
CA ARG A 331 5.37 8.00 13.44
C ARG A 331 3.90 8.36 13.28
N TRP A 332 3.59 9.30 12.37
CA TRP A 332 2.21 9.68 12.09
C TRP A 332 1.40 8.55 11.45
N LEU A 333 2.02 7.74 10.57
CA LEU A 333 1.38 6.53 10.04
C LEU A 333 1.01 5.55 11.18
N THR A 334 1.94 5.36 12.13
CA THR A 334 1.72 4.51 13.31
C THR A 334 0.62 5.06 14.21
N GLU A 335 0.65 6.36 14.51
CA GLU A 335 -0.38 7.04 15.30
C GLU A 335 -1.76 6.94 14.62
N TRP A 336 -1.84 7.20 13.31
CA TRP A 336 -3.07 7.06 12.53
C TRP A 336 -3.66 5.65 12.64
N SER A 337 -2.81 4.61 12.56
CA SER A 337 -3.26 3.22 12.69
C SER A 337 -3.83 2.91 14.09
N GLU A 338 -3.29 3.53 15.15
CA GLU A 338 -3.84 3.44 16.50
C GLU A 338 -5.23 4.10 16.59
N TRP A 339 -5.41 5.28 16.01
CA TRP A 339 -6.70 5.98 15.99
C TRP A 339 -7.76 5.23 15.19
N TYR A 340 -7.37 4.68 14.04
CA TYR A 340 -8.20 3.75 13.29
C TYR A 340 -8.62 2.59 14.19
N CYS A 341 -7.67 1.92 14.86
CA CYS A 341 -7.96 0.76 15.69
C CYS A 341 -8.86 1.09 16.90
N LYS A 342 -8.70 2.27 17.52
CA LYS A 342 -9.60 2.74 18.59
C LYS A 342 -11.04 2.90 18.08
N THR A 343 -11.20 3.47 16.89
CA THR A 343 -12.50 3.65 16.24
C THR A 343 -13.10 2.30 15.82
N GLN A 344 -12.29 1.43 15.23
CA GLN A 344 -12.64 0.08 14.85
C GLN A 344 -13.12 -0.73 16.05
N LYS A 345 -12.41 -0.68 17.18
CA LYS A 345 -12.80 -1.37 18.41
C LYS A 345 -14.18 -0.94 18.91
N LYS A 346 -14.50 0.35 18.82
CA LYS A 346 -15.82 0.88 19.19
C LYS A 346 -16.92 0.29 18.30
N HIS A 347 -16.81 0.45 16.97
CA HIS A 347 -17.81 -0.08 16.05
C HIS A 347 -17.90 -1.61 16.08
N TYR A 348 -16.78 -2.30 16.27
CA TYR A 348 -16.74 -3.76 16.44
C TYR A 348 -17.50 -4.18 17.69
N THR A 349 -17.28 -3.53 18.83
CA THR A 349 -17.96 -3.87 20.09
C THR A 349 -19.46 -3.62 20.00
N ASP A 350 -19.87 -2.50 19.39
CA ASP A 350 -21.27 -2.16 19.16
C ASP A 350 -21.96 -3.21 18.26
N LEU A 351 -21.27 -3.66 17.20
CA LEU A 351 -21.75 -4.71 16.30
C LEU A 351 -21.85 -6.06 17.02
N VAL A 352 -20.80 -6.48 17.73
CA VAL A 352 -20.78 -7.74 18.48
C VAL A 352 -21.94 -7.80 19.48
N GLY A 353 -22.13 -6.72 20.26
CA GLY A 353 -23.21 -6.64 21.25
C GLY A 353 -24.59 -6.75 20.61
N ALA A 354 -24.81 -6.10 19.46
CA ALA A 354 -26.10 -6.13 18.76
C ALA A 354 -26.37 -7.43 17.98
N CYS A 355 -25.32 -8.15 17.58
CA CYS A 355 -25.41 -9.28 16.65
C CYS A 355 -25.23 -10.66 17.27
N GLU A 356 -24.91 -10.77 18.57
CA GLU A 356 -24.54 -12.07 19.17
C GLU A 356 -25.64 -13.12 19.05
N GLN A 357 -26.91 -12.74 19.29
CA GLN A 357 -28.07 -13.64 19.17
C GLN A 357 -28.41 -13.98 17.71
N CYS A 358 -28.01 -13.12 16.77
CA CYS A 358 -28.25 -13.27 15.33
C CYS A 358 -27.26 -14.24 14.64
N LYS A 359 -26.31 -14.82 15.38
CA LYS A 359 -25.40 -15.84 14.87
C LYS A 359 -26.05 -17.23 14.73
N SER A 360 -27.16 -17.48 15.42
CA SER A 360 -27.90 -18.75 15.43
C SER A 360 -29.39 -18.54 15.10
N ASN A 361 -30.00 -19.46 14.33
CA ASN A 361 -31.44 -19.72 14.04
C ASN A 361 -32.54 -18.73 14.54
N THR A 362 -32.31 -17.43 14.47
CA THR A 362 -33.24 -16.35 14.86
C THR A 362 -33.85 -15.75 13.60
N THR A 363 -35.11 -15.31 13.66
CA THR A 363 -35.80 -14.77 12.46
C THR A 363 -35.25 -13.40 12.10
N CYS A 364 -35.18 -13.07 10.80
CA CYS A 364 -34.50 -11.84 10.40
C CYS A 364 -35.12 -10.54 10.89
N ASN A 365 -36.41 -10.57 11.22
CA ASN A 365 -37.12 -9.43 11.79
C ASN A 365 -36.57 -9.03 13.17
N GLU A 366 -36.07 -10.00 13.94
CA GLU A 366 -35.49 -9.78 15.28
C GLU A 366 -34.05 -9.22 15.23
N CYS A 367 -33.41 -9.24 14.05
CA CYS A 367 -32.00 -8.82 13.85
C CYS A 367 -31.84 -7.40 13.28
N THR A 368 -32.87 -6.55 13.40
CA THR A 368 -32.86 -5.21 12.81
C THR A 368 -31.76 -4.31 13.40
N GLN A 369 -31.52 -4.39 14.72
CA GLN A 369 -30.43 -3.66 15.39
C GLN A 369 -29.05 -4.16 14.94
N CYS A 370 -28.88 -5.48 14.80
CA CYS A 370 -27.66 -6.07 14.25
C CYS A 370 -27.37 -5.52 12.84
N LYS A 371 -28.38 -5.52 11.96
CA LYS A 371 -28.23 -5.01 10.59
C LYS A 371 -27.80 -3.54 10.56
N ALA A 372 -28.41 -2.70 11.39
CA ALA A 372 -28.02 -1.29 11.51
C ALA A 372 -26.55 -1.15 11.95
N LYS A 373 -26.11 -1.91 12.96
CA LYS A 373 -24.70 -1.89 13.41
C LYS A 373 -23.72 -2.47 12.39
N CYS A 374 -24.13 -3.45 11.60
CA CYS A 374 -23.34 -3.93 10.46
C CYS A 374 -23.16 -2.85 9.38
N THR A 375 -24.21 -2.09 9.05
CA THR A 375 -24.11 -0.97 8.11
C THR A 375 -23.23 0.16 8.65
N GLU A 376 -23.34 0.51 9.93
CA GLU A 376 -22.46 1.49 10.58
C GLU A 376 -20.98 1.06 10.50
N TYR A 377 -20.69 -0.22 10.81
CA TYR A 377 -19.34 -0.77 10.72
C TYR A 377 -18.79 -0.74 9.29
N GLU A 378 -19.58 -1.19 8.31
CA GLU A 378 -19.18 -1.19 6.90
C GLU A 378 -18.86 0.22 6.39
N ASN A 379 -19.71 1.21 6.72
CA ASN A 379 -19.50 2.60 6.32
C ASN A 379 -18.22 3.18 6.94
N PHE A 380 -18.01 2.96 8.24
CA PHE A 380 -16.77 3.35 8.93
C PHE A 380 -15.54 2.74 8.25
N VAL A 381 -15.54 1.42 8.01
CA VAL A 381 -14.41 0.74 7.38
C VAL A 381 -14.16 1.28 5.98
N LYS A 382 -15.22 1.50 5.19
CA LYS A 382 -15.13 2.03 3.83
C LYS A 382 -14.43 3.37 3.80
N GLU A 383 -14.86 4.31 4.63
CA GLU A 383 -14.30 5.66 4.70
C GLU A 383 -12.81 5.66 5.08
N TRP A 384 -12.42 4.92 6.12
CA TRP A 384 -11.03 4.85 6.55
C TRP A 384 -10.13 4.06 5.60
N ASN A 385 -10.69 3.14 4.81
CA ASN A 385 -9.94 2.40 3.78
C ASN A 385 -9.54 3.33 2.61
N GLU A 386 -10.27 4.41 2.35
CA GLU A 386 -9.86 5.42 1.37
C GLU A 386 -8.59 6.14 1.83
N ASP A 387 -8.54 6.55 3.10
CA ASP A 387 -7.37 7.15 3.73
C ASP A 387 -6.18 6.18 3.77
N TRP A 388 -6.45 4.90 4.05
CA TRP A 388 -5.41 3.87 4.08
C TRP A 388 -4.75 3.67 2.72
N LYS A 389 -5.54 3.60 1.63
CA LYS A 389 -5.00 3.41 0.27
C LYS A 389 -4.03 4.52 -0.12
N LYS A 390 -4.39 5.77 0.17
CA LYS A 390 -3.50 6.92 -0.08
C LYS A 390 -2.19 6.79 0.69
N GLN A 391 -2.25 6.41 1.97
CA GLN A 391 -1.05 6.22 2.79
C GLN A 391 -0.19 5.04 2.30
N GLN A 392 -0.81 3.95 1.82
CA GLN A 392 -0.10 2.82 1.20
C GLN A 392 0.65 3.25 -0.07
N GLU A 393 0.02 4.03 -0.93
CA GLU A 393 0.62 4.56 -2.16
C GLU A 393 1.83 5.44 -1.84
N GLN A 394 1.69 6.42 -0.95
CA GLN A 394 2.78 7.29 -0.53
C GLN A 394 3.95 6.52 0.07
N TYR A 395 3.67 5.60 1.00
CA TYR A 395 4.72 4.79 1.63
C TYR A 395 5.48 3.97 0.58
N SER A 396 4.75 3.34 -0.35
CA SER A 396 5.35 2.53 -1.42
C SER A 396 6.26 3.37 -2.32
N GLU A 397 5.85 4.60 -2.62
CA GLU A 397 6.65 5.53 -3.41
C GLU A 397 7.94 5.91 -2.68
N PHE A 398 7.86 6.36 -1.43
CA PHE A 398 9.03 6.73 -0.63
C PHE A 398 9.98 5.55 -0.42
N TYR A 399 9.45 4.37 -0.10
CA TYR A 399 10.24 3.17 0.08
C TYR A 399 10.99 2.76 -1.20
N THR A 400 10.32 2.83 -2.35
CA THR A 400 10.92 2.50 -3.64
C THR A 400 12.03 3.50 -4.00
N LYS A 401 11.81 4.80 -3.75
CA LYS A 401 12.81 5.84 -4.00
C LYS A 401 14.03 5.69 -3.08
N ALA A 402 13.80 5.47 -1.79
CA ALA A 402 14.86 5.26 -0.79
C ALA A 402 15.73 4.04 -1.11
N THR A 403 15.12 2.95 -1.60
CA THR A 403 15.85 1.70 -1.88
C THR A 403 16.60 1.71 -3.22
N LYS A 404 16.11 2.41 -4.24
CA LYS A 404 16.77 2.51 -5.55
C LYS A 404 18.11 3.25 -5.50
N ASN A 405 18.20 4.31 -4.70
CA ASN A 405 19.36 5.22 -4.67
C ASN A 405 20.19 5.12 -3.37
N GLY A 406 20.03 4.04 -2.59
CA GLY A 406 20.75 3.88 -1.32
C GLY A 406 20.48 5.01 -0.32
N GLY A 407 19.25 5.55 -0.30
CA GLY A 407 18.83 6.63 0.59
C GLY A 407 19.22 8.05 0.12
N SER A 408 20.00 8.18 -0.95
CA SER A 408 20.44 9.49 -1.45
C SER A 408 19.36 10.19 -2.29
N THR A 409 19.23 11.51 -2.09
CA THR A 409 18.32 12.39 -2.83
C THR A 409 18.90 13.80 -2.96
N THR A 410 18.62 14.47 -4.08
CA THR A 410 19.04 15.85 -4.36
C THR A 410 17.98 16.89 -3.94
N THR A 411 16.91 16.46 -3.28
CA THR A 411 15.85 17.36 -2.78
C THR A 411 16.41 18.40 -1.80
N GLY A 412 15.80 19.58 -1.72
CA GLY A 412 16.06 20.56 -0.67
C GLY A 412 15.38 20.23 0.67
N ASP A 413 14.44 19.28 0.66
CA ASP A 413 13.64 18.89 1.82
C ASP A 413 14.42 17.97 2.78
N GLU A 414 14.76 18.49 3.95
CA GLU A 414 15.50 17.78 5.01
C GLU A 414 14.69 16.65 5.67
N ASN A 415 13.36 16.77 5.73
CA ASN A 415 12.51 15.68 6.22
C ASN A 415 12.56 14.49 5.26
N LEU A 416 12.47 14.76 3.95
CA LEU A 416 12.51 13.73 2.92
C LEU A 416 13.89 13.06 2.83
N LYS A 417 14.98 13.83 2.97
CA LYS A 417 16.34 13.26 3.10
C LYS A 417 16.42 12.28 4.25
N TYR A 418 15.99 12.71 5.44
CA TYR A 418 16.02 11.89 6.64
C TYR A 418 15.15 10.63 6.51
N LEU A 419 13.96 10.75 5.93
CA LEU A 419 13.08 9.62 5.64
C LEU A 419 13.74 8.60 4.71
N TYR A 420 14.36 9.04 3.62
CA TYR A 420 14.99 8.14 2.65
C TYR A 420 16.23 7.45 3.21
N GLU A 421 17.06 8.18 3.96
CA GLU A 421 18.19 7.58 4.66
C GLU A 421 17.71 6.49 5.62
N PHE A 422 16.70 6.79 6.45
CA PHE A 422 16.15 5.84 7.41
C PHE A 422 15.55 4.59 6.73
N LEU A 423 14.72 4.78 5.69
CA LEU A 423 14.10 3.67 4.97
C LEU A 423 15.14 2.82 4.22
N SER A 424 16.21 3.43 3.71
CA SER A 424 17.32 2.70 3.10
C SER A 424 18.04 1.83 4.13
N GLN A 425 18.39 2.39 5.29
CA GLN A 425 18.98 1.62 6.40
C GLN A 425 18.05 0.49 6.86
N LEU A 426 16.75 0.75 6.95
CA LEU A 426 15.74 -0.25 7.32
C LEU A 426 15.72 -1.41 6.32
N HIS A 427 15.72 -1.11 5.03
CA HIS A 427 15.78 -2.12 3.97
C HIS A 427 17.08 -2.94 4.03
N THR A 428 18.24 -2.28 4.15
CA THR A 428 19.55 -2.94 4.21
C THR A 428 19.67 -3.85 5.44
N GLN A 429 19.26 -3.39 6.63
CA GLN A 429 19.35 -4.21 7.84
C GLN A 429 18.35 -5.38 7.82
N ASN A 430 17.18 -5.19 7.23
CA ASN A 430 16.19 -6.24 7.08
C ASN A 430 16.65 -7.34 6.09
N THR A 431 17.32 -6.97 5.00
CA THR A 431 17.90 -7.92 4.04
C THR A 431 19.11 -8.67 4.63
N GLN A 432 19.96 -8.00 5.42
CA GLN A 432 21.13 -8.62 6.07
C GLN A 432 20.77 -9.58 7.22
N LYS A 433 19.71 -9.32 8.01
CA LYS A 433 19.22 -10.26 9.04
C LYS A 433 18.60 -11.53 8.46
N SER A 434 18.12 -11.45 7.22
CA SER A 434 17.52 -12.57 6.50
C SER A 434 18.62 -13.30 5.72
N GLY A 435 19.48 -14.06 6.39
CA GLY A 435 20.48 -14.94 5.76
C GLY A 435 19.91 -16.08 4.89
N SER A 436 18.67 -15.96 4.45
CA SER A 436 17.95 -16.85 3.54
C SER A 436 17.06 -15.99 2.63
N ALA A 437 17.13 -16.21 1.33
CA ALA A 437 16.34 -15.54 0.29
C ALA A 437 14.81 -15.82 0.36
N SER A 438 14.30 -16.37 1.47
CA SER A 438 12.96 -16.97 1.57
C SER A 438 11.97 -16.25 2.50
N SER A 439 12.34 -15.19 3.22
CA SER A 439 11.38 -14.36 3.98
C SER A 439 11.33 -12.96 3.38
N GLY A 440 10.21 -12.60 2.75
CA GLY A 440 10.04 -11.34 2.05
C GLY A 440 10.26 -10.10 2.93
N ASP A 441 10.55 -8.97 2.29
CA ASP A 441 10.72 -7.68 2.96
C ASP A 441 9.40 -7.21 3.60
N PRO A 442 9.25 -7.29 4.93
CA PRO A 442 8.02 -6.92 5.59
C PRO A 442 7.88 -5.39 5.69
N TYR A 443 8.99 -4.65 5.65
CA TYR A 443 8.99 -3.19 5.66
C TYR A 443 8.78 -2.62 4.24
N GLY A 444 8.81 -3.44 3.20
CA GLY A 444 8.48 -3.04 1.83
C GLY A 444 7.02 -2.65 1.58
N SER A 445 6.18 -2.55 2.61
CA SER A 445 4.80 -2.07 2.50
C SER A 445 4.35 -1.37 3.78
N ALA A 446 3.46 -0.38 3.67
CA ALA A 446 2.86 0.30 4.83
C ALA A 446 2.17 -0.70 5.77
N GLY A 447 1.43 -1.67 5.21
CA GLY A 447 0.75 -2.69 5.99
C GLY A 447 1.70 -3.57 6.80
N GLY A 448 2.84 -3.94 6.23
CA GLY A 448 3.86 -4.71 6.94
C GLY A 448 4.64 -3.88 7.96
N TYR A 449 4.91 -2.59 7.67
CA TYR A 449 5.45 -1.64 8.65
C TYR A 449 4.52 -1.51 9.86
N ILE A 450 3.24 -1.17 9.65
CA ILE A 450 2.24 -1.03 10.72
C ILE A 450 2.04 -2.32 11.49
N ASN A 451 1.96 -3.46 10.81
CA ASN A 451 1.83 -4.75 11.47
C ASN A 451 3.00 -5.06 12.41
N ARG A 452 4.17 -4.42 12.24
CA ARG A 452 5.33 -4.59 13.13
C ARG A 452 5.42 -3.50 14.20
N GLU A 453 5.24 -2.25 13.82
CA GLU A 453 5.57 -1.09 14.65
C GLU A 453 4.36 -0.54 15.43
N ALA A 454 3.12 -0.76 14.96
CA ALA A 454 1.95 -0.27 15.67
C ALA A 454 1.71 -1.04 16.98
N PRO A 455 1.15 -0.38 18.01
CA PRO A 455 0.90 -1.04 19.27
C PRO A 455 -0.04 -2.24 19.09
N LYS A 456 0.35 -3.37 19.68
CA LYS A 456 -0.41 -4.62 19.59
C LYS A 456 -1.71 -4.52 20.39
N ASN A 457 -2.71 -5.29 19.99
CA ASN A 457 -3.98 -5.46 20.71
C ASN A 457 -4.87 -4.19 20.83
N ILE A 458 -4.63 -3.15 20.03
CA ILE A 458 -5.56 -2.00 19.96
C ILE A 458 -6.77 -2.35 19.08
N CYS A 459 -6.53 -2.84 17.86
CA CYS A 459 -7.59 -3.39 17.00
C CYS A 459 -8.14 -4.70 17.61
N VAL A 460 -9.43 -4.98 17.41
CA VAL A 460 -10.10 -6.17 17.93
C VAL A 460 -10.79 -6.94 16.81
N GLY A 461 -10.68 -8.26 16.81
CA GLY A 461 -11.22 -9.13 15.76
C GLY A 461 -10.38 -9.09 14.47
N GLN A 462 -10.39 -7.95 13.79
CA GLN A 462 -9.62 -7.69 12.56
C GLN A 462 -8.37 -6.87 12.87
N THR A 463 -7.22 -7.51 12.90
CA THR A 463 -6.00 -6.95 13.49
C THR A 463 -4.82 -6.85 12.52
N ILE A 464 -4.97 -7.25 11.25
CA ILE A 464 -3.85 -7.41 10.32
C ILE A 464 -3.93 -6.37 9.20
N PHE A 465 -2.93 -5.48 9.12
CA PHE A 465 -2.85 -4.37 8.13
C PHE A 465 -2.28 -4.78 6.77
N CYS A 466 -1.86 -6.03 6.63
CA CYS A 466 -1.27 -6.58 5.42
C CYS A 466 -2.08 -7.79 4.96
N ASN A 467 -2.03 -8.09 3.66
CA ASN A 467 -2.80 -9.16 3.01
C ASN A 467 -4.32 -8.98 3.10
N GLU A 468 -4.90 -8.31 2.10
CA GLU A 468 -6.35 -8.04 2.00
C GLU A 468 -7.22 -9.30 1.94
N SER A 469 -6.66 -10.43 1.52
CA SER A 469 -7.37 -11.73 1.50
C SER A 469 -7.50 -12.38 2.87
N ASN A 470 -6.83 -11.84 3.90
CA ASN A 470 -6.92 -12.37 5.25
C ASN A 470 -8.28 -12.03 5.86
N ALA A 471 -8.95 -13.02 6.46
CA ALA A 471 -10.22 -12.81 7.17
C ALA A 471 -10.08 -11.80 8.33
N LYS A 472 -8.89 -11.67 8.91
CA LYS A 472 -8.56 -10.69 9.95
C LYS A 472 -7.97 -9.40 9.38
N TYR A 473 -8.08 -9.16 8.08
CA TYR A 473 -7.68 -7.90 7.47
C TYR A 473 -8.49 -6.76 8.12
N VAL A 474 -7.79 -5.74 8.58
CA VAL A 474 -8.38 -4.62 9.31
C VAL A 474 -9.56 -3.99 8.54
N PHE A 475 -9.48 -3.88 7.22
CA PHE A 475 -10.53 -3.24 6.41
C PHE A 475 -11.54 -4.22 5.77
N GLN A 476 -11.76 -5.41 6.34
CA GLN A 476 -12.95 -6.20 5.96
C GLN A 476 -14.22 -5.45 6.35
N LYS A 477 -15.18 -5.41 5.42
CA LYS A 477 -16.48 -4.75 5.58
C LYS A 477 -17.35 -5.36 6.66
N THR A 478 -17.15 -6.64 6.92
CA THR A 478 -17.83 -7.38 7.97
C THR A 478 -16.78 -8.01 8.87
N PRO A 479 -16.95 -7.97 10.20
CA PRO A 479 -16.04 -8.67 11.08
C PRO A 479 -16.07 -10.18 10.92
N ASP A 480 -14.90 -10.80 11.07
CA ASP A 480 -14.73 -12.25 10.97
C ASP A 480 -15.74 -12.99 11.88
N GLY A 481 -16.50 -13.90 11.28
CA GLY A 481 -17.56 -14.66 11.97
C GLY A 481 -18.94 -13.98 12.05
N TYR A 482 -19.11 -12.75 11.56
CA TYR A 482 -20.39 -12.01 11.62
C TYR A 482 -21.14 -11.94 10.28
N ASP A 483 -20.62 -12.52 9.20
CA ASP A 483 -21.25 -12.50 7.87
C ASP A 483 -22.69 -13.01 7.87
N LYS A 484 -22.99 -14.08 8.62
CA LYS A 484 -24.35 -14.63 8.68
C LYS A 484 -25.31 -13.68 9.39
N ALA A 485 -24.86 -13.08 10.50
CA ALA A 485 -25.66 -12.16 11.30
C ALA A 485 -25.93 -10.86 10.53
N CYS A 486 -24.91 -10.31 9.87
CA CYS A 486 -25.04 -9.08 9.08
C CYS A 486 -25.86 -9.26 7.79
N ASN A 487 -25.75 -10.42 7.13
CA ASN A 487 -26.49 -10.67 5.89
C ASN A 487 -27.93 -11.13 6.12
N CYS A 488 -28.24 -11.63 7.31
CA CYS A 488 -29.53 -12.18 7.73
C CYS A 488 -30.35 -12.83 6.60
N THR A 489 -30.14 -14.12 6.38
CA THR A 489 -30.92 -14.91 5.41
C THR A 489 -31.87 -15.85 6.15
N ASP A 490 -33.19 -15.67 6.00
CA ASP A 490 -34.19 -16.55 6.61
C ASP A 490 -34.03 -18.03 6.15
N PRO A 491 -34.24 -19.02 7.04
CA PRO A 491 -34.09 -20.44 6.71
C PRO A 491 -35.04 -20.96 5.61
N ALA A 492 -36.11 -20.23 5.29
CA ALA A 492 -37.16 -20.68 4.35
C ALA A 492 -36.90 -20.35 2.87
N ALA A 493 -35.93 -19.50 2.55
CA ALA A 493 -35.58 -19.20 1.16
C ALA A 493 -34.54 -20.19 0.61
N LYS A 494 -34.95 -21.46 0.44
CA LYS A 494 -34.24 -22.38 -0.47
C LYS A 494 -34.59 -22.02 -1.91
N THR A 495 -33.98 -20.96 -2.43
CA THR A 495 -33.85 -20.71 -3.86
C THR A 495 -32.38 -20.40 -4.16
N LYS A 496 -31.79 -21.30 -4.96
CA LYS A 496 -30.39 -21.41 -5.40
C LYS A 496 -29.49 -20.20 -5.09
N LYS A 497 -28.71 -20.29 -4.01
CA LYS A 497 -27.54 -19.43 -3.78
C LYS A 497 -26.51 -19.69 -4.89
N SER A 498 -26.29 -18.68 -5.73
CA SER A 498 -25.04 -18.51 -6.45
C SER A 498 -23.94 -18.33 -5.41
N SER A 499 -22.98 -19.26 -5.38
CA SER A 499 -21.77 -19.16 -4.57
C SER A 499 -20.91 -18.01 -5.12
N VAL A 500 -20.89 -16.86 -4.44
CA VAL A 500 -19.82 -15.88 -4.67
C VAL A 500 -18.56 -16.45 -4.01
N PRO A 501 -17.51 -16.81 -4.76
CA PRO A 501 -16.31 -17.38 -4.18
C PRO A 501 -15.56 -16.32 -3.39
N THR A 502 -15.22 -16.59 -2.13
CA THR A 502 -14.11 -15.93 -1.43
C THR A 502 -12.85 -16.05 -2.31
N ILE A 503 -12.28 -14.91 -2.73
CA ILE A 503 -11.05 -14.89 -3.53
C ILE A 503 -9.91 -15.38 -2.66
N LYS A 504 -9.55 -16.66 -2.80
CA LYS A 504 -8.30 -17.20 -2.28
C LYS A 504 -7.17 -16.71 -3.18
N CYS A 505 -6.29 -15.84 -2.69
CA CYS A 505 -5.06 -15.52 -3.41
C CYS A 505 -4.27 -16.82 -3.58
N THR A 506 -3.98 -17.20 -4.83
CA THR A 506 -3.40 -18.51 -5.17
C THR A 506 -1.87 -18.51 -5.06
N GLY A 507 -1.28 -17.38 -4.65
CA GLY A 507 0.16 -17.14 -4.71
C GLY A 507 0.63 -16.69 -6.10
N HIS A 508 -0.25 -16.69 -7.09
CA HIS A 508 0.03 -16.23 -8.44
C HIS A 508 -0.19 -14.71 -8.54
N LYS A 509 0.82 -13.94 -8.12
CA LYS A 509 0.78 -12.47 -7.93
C LYS A 509 0.09 -11.68 -9.05
N ILE A 510 0.27 -12.09 -10.31
CA ILE A 510 -0.35 -11.44 -11.47
C ILE A 510 -1.87 -11.68 -11.50
N LEU A 511 -2.32 -12.91 -11.24
CA LEU A 511 -3.74 -13.26 -11.18
C LEU A 511 -4.40 -12.65 -9.93
N ASP A 512 -3.66 -12.54 -8.82
CA ASP A 512 -4.14 -11.84 -7.63
C ASP A 512 -4.33 -10.33 -7.90
N ALA A 513 -3.40 -9.70 -8.62
CA ALA A 513 -3.55 -8.31 -9.06
C ALA A 513 -4.73 -8.12 -10.03
N ALA A 514 -4.92 -9.05 -10.96
CA ALA A 514 -6.04 -9.06 -11.88
C ALA A 514 -7.38 -9.23 -11.15
N HIS A 515 -7.47 -10.13 -10.17
CA HIS A 515 -8.61 -10.30 -9.28
C HIS A 515 -8.96 -8.98 -8.56
N MET A 516 -7.98 -8.29 -7.99
CA MET A 516 -8.20 -7.01 -7.31
C MET A 516 -8.68 -5.92 -8.25
N ARG A 517 -8.05 -5.80 -9.43
CA ARG A 517 -8.45 -4.85 -10.48
C ARG A 517 -9.89 -5.12 -10.94
N HIS A 518 -10.25 -6.38 -11.16
CA HIS A 518 -11.61 -6.80 -11.49
C HIS A 518 -12.60 -6.43 -10.39
N HIS A 519 -12.28 -6.75 -9.14
CA HIS A 519 -13.15 -6.47 -8.00
C HIS A 519 -13.42 -4.96 -7.85
N TYR A 520 -12.38 -4.14 -7.97
CA TYR A 520 -12.52 -2.68 -7.97
C TYR A 520 -13.40 -2.20 -9.13
N ALA A 521 -13.11 -2.67 -10.34
CA ALA A 521 -13.85 -2.28 -11.54
C ALA A 521 -15.34 -2.69 -11.44
N LYS A 522 -15.63 -3.86 -10.88
CA LYS A 522 -16.98 -4.33 -10.57
C LYS A 522 -17.69 -3.43 -9.55
N THR A 523 -17.02 -3.08 -8.45
CA THR A 523 -17.59 -2.20 -7.41
C THR A 523 -17.91 -0.80 -7.96
N GLN A 524 -17.02 -0.26 -8.80
CA GLN A 524 -17.22 1.04 -9.45
C GLN A 524 -18.40 0.98 -10.43
N MET A 525 -18.45 -0.05 -11.27
CA MET A 525 -19.59 -0.27 -12.17
C MET A 525 -20.91 -0.37 -11.40
N GLU A 526 -20.95 -1.14 -10.31
CA GLU A 526 -22.13 -1.27 -9.46
C GLU A 526 -22.56 0.10 -8.91
N THR A 527 -21.61 0.87 -8.36
CA THR A 527 -21.89 2.21 -7.84
C THR A 527 -22.44 3.16 -8.91
N ASN A 528 -21.81 3.16 -10.08
CA ASN A 528 -22.13 4.13 -11.13
C ASN A 528 -23.40 3.76 -11.89
N SER A 529 -23.72 2.47 -12.04
CA SER A 529 -24.72 2.02 -13.02
C SER A 529 -25.91 1.25 -12.45
N ILE A 530 -25.92 0.89 -11.16
CA ILE A 530 -27.08 0.19 -10.54
C ILE A 530 -28.37 1.02 -10.63
N ASP A 531 -29.44 0.36 -11.05
CA ASP A 531 -30.80 0.85 -10.92
C ASP A 531 -31.28 0.67 -9.46
N LYS A 532 -31.76 1.76 -8.85
CA LYS A 532 -32.26 1.75 -7.46
C LYS A 532 -33.51 0.88 -7.29
N GLY A 533 -34.25 0.60 -8.37
CA GLY A 533 -35.45 -0.24 -8.34
C GLY A 533 -35.16 -1.73 -8.41
N THR A 534 -34.22 -2.16 -9.26
CA THR A 534 -33.96 -3.59 -9.53
C THR A 534 -32.69 -4.12 -8.86
N GLY A 535 -31.76 -3.25 -8.47
CA GLY A 535 -30.44 -3.64 -7.96
C GLY A 535 -29.48 -4.15 -9.05
N GLU A 536 -29.88 -4.17 -10.32
CA GLU A 536 -29.02 -4.55 -11.44
C GLU A 536 -28.43 -3.33 -12.14
N SER A 537 -27.26 -3.50 -12.76
CA SER A 537 -26.65 -2.46 -13.60
C SER A 537 -27.50 -2.20 -14.84
N LYS A 538 -27.78 -0.92 -15.13
CA LYS A 538 -28.41 -0.48 -16.39
C LYS A 538 -27.55 -0.72 -17.63
N LEU A 539 -26.26 -0.99 -17.45
CA LEU A 539 -25.33 -1.32 -18.53
C LEU A 539 -25.41 -2.80 -18.94
N LYS A 540 -26.07 -3.63 -18.13
CA LYS A 540 -26.24 -5.05 -18.43
C LYS A 540 -27.13 -5.22 -19.67
N GLY A 541 -26.60 -5.86 -20.69
CA GLY A 541 -27.29 -6.12 -21.94
C GLY A 541 -28.34 -7.24 -21.78
N ASP A 542 -29.43 -7.15 -22.53
CA ASP A 542 -30.51 -8.12 -22.58
C ASP A 542 -30.80 -8.45 -24.04
N LEU A 543 -30.41 -9.64 -24.49
CA LEU A 543 -30.59 -10.07 -25.88
C LEU A 543 -32.06 -10.05 -26.33
N SER A 544 -33.03 -10.21 -25.42
CA SER A 544 -34.45 -10.17 -25.76
C SER A 544 -34.95 -8.77 -26.15
N GLN A 545 -34.20 -7.75 -25.77
CA GLN A 545 -34.47 -6.35 -26.08
C GLN A 545 -33.63 -5.82 -27.24
N ALA A 546 -32.68 -6.60 -27.75
CA ALA A 546 -31.83 -6.21 -28.88
C ALA A 546 -32.64 -6.11 -30.18
N THR A 547 -32.40 -5.04 -30.94
CA THR A 547 -32.87 -4.90 -32.32
C THR A 547 -31.70 -5.08 -33.28
N PHE A 548 -31.82 -6.07 -34.15
CA PHE A 548 -30.88 -6.29 -35.24
C PHE A 548 -31.45 -5.78 -36.57
N LYS A 549 -30.57 -5.52 -37.54
CA LYS A 549 -30.94 -5.08 -38.91
C LYS A 549 -32.03 -5.96 -39.55
N SER A 550 -31.99 -7.27 -39.30
CA SER A 550 -32.96 -8.22 -39.86
C SER A 550 -34.35 -8.18 -39.22
N GLY A 551 -34.51 -7.49 -38.08
CA GLY A 551 -35.71 -7.51 -37.24
C GLY A 551 -35.90 -8.79 -36.42
N GLN A 552 -35.02 -9.78 -36.56
CA GLN A 552 -35.10 -11.04 -35.80
C GLN A 552 -34.80 -10.80 -34.33
N LYS A 553 -35.54 -11.50 -33.45
CA LYS A 553 -35.38 -11.44 -32.00
C LYS A 553 -34.88 -12.76 -31.46
N LEU A 554 -34.20 -12.70 -30.31
CA LEU A 554 -33.66 -13.87 -29.64
C LEU A 554 -33.94 -13.79 -28.14
N ASN A 555 -34.29 -14.92 -27.51
CA ASN A 555 -34.50 -14.90 -26.05
C ASN A 555 -33.19 -14.65 -25.31
N LYS A 556 -33.28 -14.03 -24.13
CA LYS A 556 -32.13 -13.63 -23.30
C LYS A 556 -31.14 -14.76 -22.98
N ASP A 557 -31.61 -15.99 -22.85
CA ASP A 557 -30.81 -17.16 -22.46
C ASP A 557 -30.25 -17.95 -23.66
N LYS A 558 -30.63 -17.56 -24.89
CA LYS A 558 -30.28 -18.29 -26.12
C LYS A 558 -29.02 -17.75 -26.79
N ILE A 559 -28.01 -17.36 -26.01
CA ILE A 559 -26.75 -16.76 -26.49
C ILE A 559 -26.11 -17.58 -27.61
N CYS A 560 -26.07 -18.91 -27.47
CA CYS A 560 -25.45 -19.80 -28.45
C CYS A 560 -26.25 -19.96 -29.75
N GLU A 561 -27.49 -19.47 -29.81
CA GLU A 561 -28.32 -19.44 -31.02
C GLU A 561 -28.13 -18.14 -31.83
N LEU A 562 -27.22 -17.24 -31.41
CA LEU A 562 -26.82 -16.08 -32.22
C LEU A 562 -26.35 -16.54 -33.61
N ASP A 563 -26.82 -15.87 -34.64
CA ASP A 563 -26.68 -16.29 -36.04
C ASP A 563 -26.11 -15.09 -36.78
N LYS A 564 -24.90 -15.23 -37.34
CA LYS A 564 -24.20 -14.16 -38.04
C LYS A 564 -24.94 -13.57 -39.24
N SER A 565 -25.93 -14.29 -39.79
CA SER A 565 -26.79 -13.83 -40.87
C SER A 565 -28.09 -13.17 -40.41
N LYS A 566 -28.38 -13.13 -39.10
CA LYS A 566 -29.65 -12.58 -38.57
C LYS A 566 -29.42 -11.58 -37.44
N HIS A 567 -28.58 -11.95 -36.49
CA HIS A 567 -28.41 -11.27 -35.21
C HIS A 567 -27.19 -10.32 -35.25
N THR A 568 -27.21 -9.35 -36.17
CA THR A 568 -26.13 -8.37 -36.35
C THR A 568 -26.63 -7.04 -36.92
N ASN A 569 -25.96 -5.94 -36.55
CA ASN A 569 -26.14 -4.60 -37.13
C ASN A 569 -25.05 -4.22 -38.16
N ASP A 570 -24.38 -5.22 -38.71
CA ASP A 570 -23.40 -5.09 -39.77
C ASP A 570 -24.02 -4.57 -41.09
N LYS A 571 -23.37 -3.55 -41.66
CA LYS A 571 -23.81 -2.89 -42.90
C LYS A 571 -23.49 -3.66 -44.17
N ARG A 572 -22.55 -4.61 -44.11
CA ARG A 572 -22.07 -5.37 -45.28
C ARG A 572 -23.22 -6.09 -45.98
N GLY A 573 -23.08 -6.26 -47.29
CA GLY A 573 -24.02 -7.01 -48.12
C GLY A 573 -24.14 -8.46 -47.65
N GLU A 574 -25.27 -9.10 -47.98
CA GLU A 574 -25.62 -10.44 -47.46
C GLU A 574 -24.52 -11.48 -47.68
N SER A 575 -23.89 -11.52 -48.87
CA SER A 575 -22.81 -12.45 -49.22
C SER A 575 -21.53 -12.32 -48.37
N GLN A 576 -21.29 -11.15 -47.77
CA GLN A 576 -20.16 -10.90 -46.88
C GLN A 576 -20.56 -11.07 -45.41
N ARG A 577 -21.79 -10.69 -45.07
CA ARG A 577 -22.35 -10.77 -43.72
C ARG A 577 -22.57 -12.21 -43.27
N THR A 578 -22.98 -13.11 -44.16
CA THR A 578 -23.10 -14.56 -43.86
C THR A 578 -21.77 -15.21 -43.48
N LYS A 579 -20.65 -14.60 -43.85
CA LYS A 579 -19.30 -15.03 -43.45
C LYS A 579 -18.94 -14.53 -42.03
N GLY A 580 -19.68 -13.55 -41.52
CA GLY A 580 -19.72 -13.17 -40.10
C GLY A 580 -18.53 -12.33 -39.61
N PRO A 581 -18.29 -12.35 -38.29
CA PRO A 581 -17.20 -11.60 -37.64
C PRO A 581 -15.79 -11.99 -38.13
N CYS A 582 -15.61 -13.23 -38.59
CA CYS A 582 -14.31 -13.74 -39.08
C CYS A 582 -14.06 -13.50 -40.58
N GLN A 583 -14.92 -12.73 -41.26
CA GLN A 583 -14.80 -12.57 -42.71
C GLN A 583 -13.51 -11.84 -43.11
N GLY A 584 -12.66 -12.50 -43.89
CA GLY A 584 -11.33 -11.99 -44.27
C GLY A 584 -10.30 -12.11 -43.15
N LYS A 585 -10.60 -12.86 -42.09
CA LYS A 585 -9.77 -13.13 -40.91
C LYS A 585 -9.60 -14.65 -40.71
N GLY A 586 -8.68 -15.07 -39.85
CA GLY A 586 -8.52 -16.48 -39.48
C GLY A 586 -7.84 -17.35 -40.55
N GLY A 587 -6.77 -16.84 -41.19
CA GLY A 587 -5.88 -17.67 -42.00
C GLY A 587 -5.17 -18.76 -41.18
N LYS A 588 -4.39 -19.64 -41.83
CA LYS A 588 -3.66 -20.75 -41.16
C LYS A 588 -2.67 -20.31 -40.06
N GLY A 589 -2.41 -19.01 -39.94
CA GLY A 589 -1.35 -18.43 -39.13
C GLY A 589 -1.60 -18.25 -37.63
N ILE A 590 -2.71 -18.70 -37.04
CA ILE A 590 -2.90 -18.61 -35.56
C ILE A 590 -1.88 -19.49 -34.81
N THR A 591 -1.29 -20.46 -35.51
CA THR A 591 -0.44 -21.48 -34.92
C THR A 591 0.79 -21.71 -35.80
N ASP A 592 1.96 -21.45 -35.21
CA ASP A 592 3.33 -21.79 -35.64
C ASP A 592 3.84 -21.32 -37.03
N GLU A 593 2.98 -20.91 -37.96
CA GLU A 593 3.40 -20.55 -39.34
C GLU A 593 3.58 -19.04 -39.58
N LYS A 594 3.00 -18.18 -38.72
CA LYS A 594 3.12 -16.71 -38.85
C LYS A 594 4.04 -16.16 -37.74
N PRO A 595 5.14 -15.48 -38.07
CA PRO A 595 6.05 -14.97 -37.06
C PRO A 595 5.40 -13.84 -36.27
N TRP A 596 5.72 -13.79 -34.97
CA TRP A 596 5.51 -12.60 -34.15
C TRP A 596 6.38 -11.47 -34.70
N ALA A 597 5.77 -10.32 -34.99
CA ALA A 597 6.47 -9.20 -35.60
C ALA A 597 5.93 -7.87 -35.04
N PRO A 598 6.79 -6.85 -34.96
CA PRO A 598 6.35 -5.50 -34.65
C PRO A 598 5.54 -4.93 -35.81
N GLN A 599 4.65 -3.99 -35.51
CA GLN A 599 3.68 -3.44 -36.45
C GLN A 599 3.71 -1.92 -36.36
N ASN A 600 4.87 -1.36 -36.69
CA ASN A 600 5.29 0.01 -36.37
C ASN A 600 4.28 1.10 -36.79
N SER A 601 3.49 0.88 -37.86
CA SER A 601 2.47 1.84 -38.33
C SER A 601 1.05 1.60 -37.79
N ASN A 602 0.77 0.40 -37.25
CA ASN A 602 -0.56 -0.01 -36.78
C ASN A 602 -0.66 -0.06 -35.24
N ALA A 603 0.47 -0.12 -34.54
CA ALA A 603 0.54 -0.02 -33.09
C ALA A 603 0.27 1.42 -32.60
N SER A 604 -0.35 1.55 -31.43
CA SER A 604 -0.51 2.81 -30.71
C SER A 604 0.85 3.43 -30.34
N SER A 605 0.91 4.75 -30.21
CA SER A 605 2.17 5.48 -29.95
C SER A 605 2.86 5.00 -28.67
N GLY A 606 4.16 4.77 -28.73
CA GLY A 606 4.97 4.23 -27.64
C GLY A 606 4.98 2.70 -27.54
N ASN A 607 4.33 2.00 -28.47
CA ASN A 607 4.28 0.54 -28.56
C ASN A 607 4.81 0.01 -29.90
N GLU A 608 5.64 0.78 -30.60
CA GLU A 608 6.12 0.47 -31.95
C GLU A 608 6.92 -0.85 -32.00
N ASP A 609 7.62 -1.19 -30.92
CA ASP A 609 8.45 -2.39 -30.81
C ASP A 609 7.70 -3.62 -30.25
N VAL A 610 6.42 -3.48 -29.92
CA VAL A 610 5.62 -4.60 -29.36
C VAL A 610 5.39 -5.66 -30.43
N LEU A 611 5.70 -6.91 -30.11
CA LEU A 611 5.44 -8.06 -30.97
C LEU A 611 3.97 -8.48 -30.86
N PHE A 612 3.27 -8.52 -31.99
CA PHE A 612 1.84 -8.86 -32.00
C PHE A 612 1.61 -10.37 -32.12
N PRO A 613 0.71 -10.95 -31.30
CA PRO A 613 0.29 -12.33 -31.46
C PRO A 613 -0.39 -12.52 -32.83
N PRO A 614 -0.04 -13.57 -33.59
CA PRO A 614 -0.73 -13.90 -34.83
C PRO A 614 -2.25 -14.00 -34.67
N ARG A 615 -2.72 -14.54 -33.54
CA ARG A 615 -4.12 -14.60 -33.14
C ARG A 615 -4.78 -13.21 -33.11
N ARG A 616 -4.15 -12.20 -32.49
CA ARG A 616 -4.71 -10.83 -32.44
C ARG A 616 -4.80 -10.21 -33.82
N LEU A 617 -3.83 -10.45 -34.69
CA LEU A 617 -3.82 -9.94 -36.08
C LEU A 617 -4.98 -10.50 -36.92
N ASP A 618 -5.34 -11.75 -36.66
CA ASP A 618 -6.37 -12.51 -37.37
C ASP A 618 -7.68 -12.67 -36.56
N MET A 619 -7.87 -11.84 -35.52
CA MET A 619 -9.05 -11.88 -34.66
C MET A 619 -10.32 -11.48 -35.41
N CYS A 620 -11.44 -12.14 -35.09
CA CYS A 620 -12.73 -11.99 -35.75
C CYS A 620 -13.46 -10.68 -35.39
N THR A 621 -12.91 -9.52 -35.75
CA THR A 621 -13.45 -8.18 -35.42
C THR A 621 -14.27 -7.55 -36.56
N SER A 622 -14.36 -8.17 -37.73
CA SER A 622 -14.90 -7.53 -38.92
C SER A 622 -16.37 -7.12 -38.81
N ASN A 623 -17.14 -7.78 -37.94
CA ASN A 623 -18.52 -7.38 -37.63
C ASN A 623 -18.56 -6.02 -36.91
N LEU A 624 -17.73 -5.84 -35.87
CA LEU A 624 -17.62 -4.60 -35.10
C LEU A 624 -17.07 -3.45 -35.95
N GLU A 625 -16.08 -3.75 -36.81
CA GLU A 625 -15.55 -2.81 -37.81
C GLU A 625 -16.60 -2.36 -38.82
N SER A 626 -17.66 -3.14 -39.04
CA SER A 626 -18.66 -2.91 -40.09
C SER A 626 -20.05 -2.50 -39.59
N LEU A 627 -20.22 -2.22 -38.29
CA LEU A 627 -21.50 -1.76 -37.74
C LEU A 627 -22.00 -0.49 -38.44
N ASN A 628 -23.32 -0.37 -38.60
CA ASN A 628 -23.96 0.87 -39.02
C ASN A 628 -24.61 1.58 -37.83
N THR A 629 -24.00 2.67 -37.38
CA THR A 629 -24.50 3.47 -36.25
C THR A 629 -25.79 4.23 -36.58
N GLY A 630 -26.28 4.18 -37.82
CA GLY A 630 -27.58 4.71 -38.24
C GLY A 630 -28.72 3.69 -38.22
N TYR A 631 -28.48 2.41 -37.90
CA TYR A 631 -29.57 1.44 -37.81
C TYR A 631 -30.41 1.63 -36.54
N PRO A 632 -31.71 1.27 -36.56
CA PRO A 632 -32.61 1.48 -35.43
C PRO A 632 -32.06 0.92 -34.11
N GLY A 633 -31.49 -0.29 -34.14
CA GLY A 633 -30.92 -0.90 -32.95
C GLY A 633 -29.71 -0.18 -32.37
N LEU A 634 -28.99 0.65 -33.15
CA LEU A 634 -27.82 1.40 -32.68
C LEU A 634 -28.09 2.90 -32.50
N THR A 635 -29.31 3.35 -32.82
CA THR A 635 -29.80 4.71 -32.62
C THR A 635 -30.93 4.79 -31.60
N GLY A 636 -31.62 3.69 -31.29
CA GLY A 636 -32.75 3.66 -30.36
C GLY A 636 -32.36 3.61 -28.89
N ASN A 637 -33.37 3.50 -28.02
CA ASN A 637 -33.19 3.31 -26.57
C ASN A 637 -32.63 1.91 -26.24
N ASP A 638 -32.73 0.98 -27.17
CA ASP A 638 -32.22 -0.39 -27.11
C ASP A 638 -30.74 -0.50 -27.53
N VAL A 639 -30.06 0.62 -27.79
CA VAL A 639 -28.65 0.66 -28.21
C VAL A 639 -27.72 -0.17 -27.33
N ASN A 640 -27.92 -0.16 -26.01
CA ASN A 640 -27.13 -0.96 -25.08
C ASN A 640 -27.30 -2.47 -25.34
N HIS A 641 -28.53 -2.91 -25.59
CA HIS A 641 -28.88 -4.31 -25.78
C HIS A 641 -28.46 -4.81 -27.17
N SER A 642 -28.68 -4.01 -28.21
CA SER A 642 -28.28 -4.30 -29.58
C SER A 642 -26.77 -4.38 -29.73
N PHE A 643 -26.04 -3.41 -29.18
CA PHE A 643 -24.57 -3.44 -29.18
C PHE A 643 -24.02 -4.64 -28.41
N PHE A 644 -24.61 -4.97 -27.25
CA PHE A 644 -24.28 -6.18 -26.52
C PHE A 644 -24.43 -7.43 -27.38
N GLY A 645 -25.51 -7.55 -28.17
CA GLY A 645 -25.70 -8.67 -29.11
C GLY A 645 -24.60 -8.78 -30.17
N ASP A 646 -24.18 -7.66 -30.76
CA ASP A 646 -23.08 -7.62 -31.74
C ASP A 646 -21.72 -8.04 -31.12
N VAL A 647 -21.46 -7.67 -29.86
CA VAL A 647 -20.27 -8.10 -29.11
C VAL A 647 -20.32 -9.60 -28.80
N LEU A 648 -21.46 -10.13 -28.36
CA LEU A 648 -21.63 -11.56 -28.10
C LEU A 648 -21.42 -12.39 -29.36
N LEU A 649 -21.96 -11.95 -30.51
CA LEU A 649 -21.76 -12.64 -31.79
C LEU A 649 -20.28 -12.67 -32.19
N THR A 650 -19.58 -11.56 -32.01
CA THR A 650 -18.14 -11.44 -32.28
C THR A 650 -17.35 -12.43 -31.43
N ALA A 651 -17.61 -12.46 -30.12
CA ALA A 651 -16.93 -13.37 -29.19
C ALA A 651 -17.20 -14.85 -29.49
N LYS A 652 -18.46 -15.20 -29.81
CA LYS A 652 -18.85 -16.56 -30.20
C LYS A 652 -18.07 -17.04 -31.42
N GLU A 653 -18.03 -16.24 -32.48
CA GLU A 653 -17.41 -16.65 -33.74
C GLU A 653 -15.87 -16.66 -33.64
N GLU A 654 -15.28 -15.77 -32.86
CA GLU A 654 -13.84 -15.81 -32.52
C GLU A 654 -13.45 -17.14 -31.86
N ALA A 655 -14.18 -17.55 -30.82
CA ALA A 655 -13.90 -18.80 -30.13
C ALA A 655 -14.07 -20.00 -31.08
N ALA A 656 -15.17 -20.05 -31.85
CA ALA A 656 -15.40 -21.12 -32.82
C ALA A 656 -14.27 -21.20 -33.87
N LYS A 657 -13.77 -20.06 -34.34
CA LYS A 657 -12.70 -20.02 -35.33
C LYS A 657 -11.36 -20.48 -34.76
N ILE A 658 -11.04 -20.11 -33.52
CA ILE A 658 -9.86 -20.62 -32.81
C ILE A 658 -9.92 -22.15 -32.75
N ILE A 659 -11.05 -22.71 -32.33
CA ILE A 659 -11.26 -24.16 -32.22
C ILE A 659 -11.06 -24.86 -33.57
N GLU A 660 -11.70 -24.35 -34.61
CA GLU A 660 -11.57 -24.84 -35.99
C GLU A 660 -10.09 -24.89 -36.42
N LEU A 661 -9.35 -23.80 -36.22
CA LEU A 661 -7.97 -23.68 -36.65
C LEU A 661 -7.04 -24.64 -35.91
N TYR A 662 -7.16 -24.74 -34.58
CA TYR A 662 -6.38 -25.71 -33.81
C TYR A 662 -6.71 -27.16 -34.17
N ASN A 663 -7.99 -27.48 -34.44
CA ASN A 663 -8.38 -28.83 -34.84
C ASN A 663 -7.80 -29.19 -36.23
N SER A 664 -7.81 -28.24 -37.17
CA SER A 664 -7.34 -28.45 -38.55
C SER A 664 -5.84 -28.77 -38.68
N GLN A 665 -5.05 -28.48 -37.64
CA GLN A 665 -3.60 -28.72 -37.63
C GLN A 665 -3.18 -30.07 -37.05
N SER A 666 -4.10 -30.80 -36.41
CA SER A 666 -3.85 -32.13 -35.84
C SER A 666 -3.52 -33.21 -36.90
N GLY A 667 -3.61 -32.85 -38.19
CA GLY A 667 -3.33 -33.73 -39.33
C GLY A 667 -1.89 -33.69 -39.87
N SER A 668 -1.01 -32.82 -39.34
CA SER A 668 0.37 -32.68 -39.84
C SER A 668 1.38 -33.34 -38.89
N GLN A 669 1.68 -34.62 -39.17
CA GLN A 669 2.85 -35.38 -38.72
C GLN A 669 3.21 -35.34 -37.21
N SER A 670 2.29 -35.79 -36.37
CA SER A 670 2.52 -36.63 -35.17
C SER A 670 1.16 -36.74 -34.49
N GLY A 671 0.75 -37.95 -34.10
CA GLY A 671 -0.60 -38.21 -33.55
C GLY A 671 -0.91 -37.58 -32.19
N ALA A 672 -0.28 -36.45 -31.84
CA ALA A 672 -0.56 -35.69 -30.62
C ALA A 672 -1.71 -34.71 -30.87
N GLN A 673 -2.90 -35.09 -30.42
CA GLN A 673 -4.06 -34.20 -30.32
C GLN A 673 -3.67 -32.94 -29.52
N ILE A 674 -3.84 -31.74 -30.10
CA ILE A 674 -3.61 -30.49 -29.35
C ILE A 674 -4.58 -30.44 -28.17
N ASP A 675 -4.03 -30.29 -26.96
CA ASP A 675 -4.81 -30.33 -25.74
C ASP A 675 -5.82 -29.17 -25.65
N ASP A 676 -6.93 -29.43 -24.97
CA ASP A 676 -7.98 -28.43 -24.74
C ASP A 676 -7.47 -27.24 -23.92
N VAL A 677 -6.39 -27.43 -23.15
CA VAL A 677 -5.74 -26.39 -22.35
C VAL A 677 -5.16 -25.30 -23.25
N THR A 678 -4.50 -25.68 -24.34
CA THR A 678 -3.90 -24.75 -25.31
C THR A 678 -4.98 -23.96 -26.04
N LYS A 679 -6.06 -24.64 -26.48
CA LYS A 679 -7.20 -23.98 -27.12
C LYS A 679 -7.87 -23.00 -26.15
N CYS A 680 -8.10 -23.40 -24.90
CA CYS A 680 -8.65 -22.51 -23.88
C CYS A 680 -7.74 -21.32 -23.57
N ARG A 681 -6.42 -21.48 -23.60
CA ARG A 681 -5.49 -20.34 -23.42
C ARG A 681 -5.67 -19.30 -24.53
N ALA A 682 -5.74 -19.74 -25.80
CA ALA A 682 -6.00 -18.84 -26.92
C ALA A 682 -7.36 -18.13 -26.81
N ILE A 683 -8.42 -18.86 -26.42
CA ILE A 683 -9.76 -18.29 -26.20
C ILE A 683 -9.75 -17.26 -25.05
N LYS A 684 -9.02 -17.50 -23.95
CA LYS A 684 -8.85 -16.54 -22.85
C LYS A 684 -8.10 -15.28 -23.28
N SER A 685 -7.05 -15.42 -24.10
CA SER A 685 -6.33 -14.27 -24.65
C SER A 685 -7.23 -13.44 -25.58
N SER A 686 -8.02 -14.08 -26.44
CA SER A 686 -9.00 -13.37 -27.30
C SER A 686 -10.11 -12.70 -26.50
N PHE A 687 -10.60 -13.32 -25.42
CA PHE A 687 -11.54 -12.67 -24.50
C PHE A 687 -10.98 -11.36 -23.93
N ALA A 688 -9.72 -11.39 -23.48
CA ALA A 688 -9.06 -10.23 -22.91
C ALA A 688 -8.83 -9.12 -23.94
N ASP A 689 -8.44 -9.48 -25.17
CA ASP A 689 -8.25 -8.54 -26.28
C ASP A 689 -9.57 -7.91 -26.74
N ILE A 690 -10.66 -8.68 -26.82
CA ILE A 690 -12.01 -8.12 -27.07
C ILE A 690 -12.34 -7.09 -25.97
N GLY A 691 -12.05 -7.40 -24.70
CA GLY A 691 -12.23 -6.46 -23.60
C GLY A 691 -11.42 -5.17 -23.75
N ASP A 692 -10.18 -5.26 -24.24
CA ASP A 692 -9.34 -4.08 -24.46
C ASP A 692 -9.80 -3.24 -25.65
N ILE A 693 -10.31 -3.86 -26.71
CA ILE A 693 -10.95 -3.18 -27.84
C ILE A 693 -12.19 -2.40 -27.37
N ILE A 694 -13.08 -3.04 -26.63
CA ILE A 694 -14.32 -2.40 -26.16
C ILE A 694 -14.03 -1.24 -25.21
N ARG A 695 -13.01 -1.38 -24.35
CA ARG A 695 -12.59 -0.34 -23.41
C ARG A 695 -11.73 0.77 -24.02
N GLY A 696 -11.33 0.63 -25.28
CA GLY A 696 -10.52 1.62 -26.00
C GLY A 696 -9.07 1.70 -25.53
N ARG A 697 -8.47 0.58 -25.13
CA ARG A 697 -7.08 0.49 -24.67
C ARG A 697 -6.25 -0.59 -25.39
N ASP A 698 -6.76 -1.09 -26.50
CA ASP A 698 -6.06 -2.06 -27.35
C ASP A 698 -4.88 -1.39 -28.07
N ILE A 699 -3.74 -2.07 -28.09
CA ILE A 699 -2.48 -1.57 -28.67
C ILE A 699 -2.56 -1.53 -30.20
N TRP A 700 -3.36 -2.40 -30.83
CA TRP A 700 -3.60 -2.39 -32.29
C TRP A 700 -4.72 -1.38 -32.61
N SER A 701 -4.35 -0.12 -32.85
CA SER A 701 -5.32 0.98 -32.94
C SER A 701 -5.19 1.87 -34.17
N ASN A 702 -4.06 1.83 -34.89
CA ASN A 702 -3.73 2.84 -35.91
C ASN A 702 -4.11 2.45 -37.34
N ASP A 703 -4.49 1.20 -37.59
CA ASP A 703 -4.98 0.78 -38.91
C ASP A 703 -6.37 1.36 -39.22
N THR A 704 -6.73 1.38 -40.51
CA THR A 704 -8.00 1.94 -40.98
C THR A 704 -9.23 1.27 -40.36
N GLY A 705 -9.17 -0.05 -40.14
CA GLY A 705 -10.25 -0.81 -39.53
C GLY A 705 -10.47 -0.41 -38.07
N SER A 706 -9.40 -0.37 -37.27
CA SER A 706 -9.49 0.00 -35.85
C SER A 706 -9.90 1.45 -35.64
N LYS A 707 -9.37 2.39 -36.43
CA LYS A 707 -9.82 3.80 -36.41
C LYS A 707 -11.31 3.92 -36.74
N SER A 708 -11.75 3.21 -37.79
CA SER A 708 -13.17 3.22 -38.18
C SER A 708 -14.06 2.57 -37.12
N MET A 709 -13.57 1.55 -36.41
CA MET A 709 -14.29 0.89 -35.32
C MET A 709 -14.40 1.82 -34.10
N GLU A 710 -13.33 2.54 -33.76
CA GLU A 710 -13.33 3.46 -32.62
C GLU A 710 -14.29 4.64 -32.81
N GLU A 711 -14.39 5.22 -34.02
CA GLU A 711 -15.40 6.25 -34.32
C GLU A 711 -16.85 5.75 -34.17
N LYS A 712 -17.08 4.48 -34.53
CA LYS A 712 -18.39 3.84 -34.30
C LYS A 712 -18.65 3.64 -32.82
N PHE A 713 -17.66 3.17 -32.06
CA PHE A 713 -17.80 3.02 -30.62
C PHE A 713 -18.02 4.35 -29.92
N LYS A 714 -17.32 5.42 -30.31
CA LYS A 714 -17.61 6.79 -29.85
C LYS A 714 -19.08 7.15 -30.05
N THR A 715 -19.64 6.86 -31.23
CA THR A 715 -21.07 7.12 -31.53
C THR A 715 -22.01 6.23 -30.72
N ILE A 716 -21.71 4.93 -30.59
CA ILE A 716 -22.53 3.97 -29.85
C ILE A 716 -22.55 4.31 -28.36
N PHE A 717 -21.39 4.59 -27.76
CA PHE A 717 -21.30 4.94 -26.34
C PHE A 717 -21.89 6.32 -26.05
N LYS A 718 -21.85 7.26 -27.00
CA LYS A 718 -22.68 8.48 -26.94
C LYS A 718 -24.16 8.15 -26.83
N ASN A 719 -24.67 7.29 -27.73
CA ASN A 719 -26.08 6.88 -27.70
C ASN A 719 -26.43 6.13 -26.40
N ILE A 720 -25.56 5.26 -25.89
CA ILE A 720 -25.76 4.58 -24.59
C ILE A 720 -25.82 5.61 -23.46
N HIS A 721 -24.88 6.57 -23.43
CA HIS A 721 -24.82 7.62 -22.42
C HIS A 721 -26.07 8.51 -22.40
N GLU A 722 -26.56 8.89 -23.58
CA GLU A 722 -27.68 9.82 -23.74
C GLU A 722 -29.06 9.14 -23.61
N LYS A 723 -29.21 7.90 -24.09
CA LYS A 723 -30.53 7.26 -24.27
C LYS A 723 -30.87 6.21 -23.21
N VAL A 724 -29.89 5.68 -22.48
CA VAL A 724 -30.17 4.78 -21.36
C VAL A 724 -30.46 5.61 -20.12
N ASP A 725 -31.67 5.44 -19.59
CA ASP A 725 -32.21 6.29 -18.53
C ASP A 725 -31.28 6.43 -17.32
N GLY A 726 -30.94 7.68 -17.01
CA GLY A 726 -30.15 8.05 -15.83
C GLY A 726 -28.63 7.92 -16.00
N LEU A 727 -28.12 7.37 -17.11
CA LEU A 727 -26.67 7.27 -17.31
C LEU A 727 -25.98 8.63 -17.50
N LYS A 728 -26.61 9.55 -18.24
CA LYS A 728 -26.08 10.92 -18.42
C LYS A 728 -25.75 11.62 -17.11
N ALA A 729 -26.61 11.47 -16.09
CA ALA A 729 -26.40 12.05 -14.77
C ALA A 729 -25.31 11.33 -13.95
N LYS A 730 -25.09 10.04 -14.22
CA LYS A 730 -24.11 9.18 -13.54
C LYS A 730 -22.70 9.34 -14.11
N TYR A 731 -22.60 9.72 -15.38
CA TYR A 731 -21.34 9.92 -16.09
C TYR A 731 -21.23 11.36 -16.65
N PRO A 732 -21.38 12.42 -15.82
CA PRO A 732 -21.51 13.79 -16.32
C PRO A 732 -20.26 14.31 -17.04
N ASN A 733 -19.08 13.83 -16.65
CA ASN A 733 -17.77 14.26 -17.17
C ASN A 733 -17.17 13.27 -18.17
N ASP A 734 -17.86 12.16 -18.45
CA ASP A 734 -17.40 11.15 -19.41
C ASP A 734 -18.06 11.41 -20.76
N THR A 735 -17.28 11.95 -21.69
CA THR A 735 -17.80 12.55 -22.93
C THR A 735 -17.02 12.02 -24.13
N GLU A 736 -17.38 12.47 -25.33
CA GLU A 736 -16.63 12.15 -26.53
C GLU A 736 -15.19 12.69 -26.58
N ASN A 737 -14.83 13.58 -25.65
CA ASN A 737 -13.51 14.20 -25.54
C ASN A 737 -12.59 13.53 -24.51
N THR A 738 -13.08 12.57 -23.74
CA THR A 738 -12.19 11.77 -22.88
C THR A 738 -11.27 10.90 -23.73
N THR A 739 -10.16 10.43 -23.15
CA THR A 739 -9.20 9.57 -23.86
C THR A 739 -9.11 8.19 -23.20
N PRO A 740 -9.67 7.12 -23.80
CA PRO A 740 -10.54 7.12 -24.98
C PRO A 740 -11.92 7.77 -24.73
N PRO A 741 -12.70 8.09 -25.78
CA PRO A 741 -14.06 8.63 -25.65
C PRO A 741 -14.95 7.72 -24.79
N TYR A 742 -15.68 8.30 -23.84
CA TYR A 742 -16.52 7.60 -22.86
C TYR A 742 -15.77 6.51 -22.06
N LYS A 743 -14.53 6.80 -21.65
CA LYS A 743 -13.61 5.83 -21.04
C LYS A 743 -14.26 5.08 -19.88
N LYS A 744 -14.86 5.82 -18.93
CA LYS A 744 -15.35 5.23 -17.69
C LYS A 744 -16.61 4.39 -17.90
N LEU A 745 -17.50 4.88 -18.77
CA LEU A 745 -18.69 4.18 -19.22
C LEU A 745 -18.33 2.88 -19.94
N ARG A 746 -17.30 2.89 -20.79
CA ARG A 746 -16.83 1.69 -21.52
C ARG A 746 -16.23 0.64 -20.59
N GLU A 747 -15.43 1.07 -19.61
CA GLU A 747 -14.91 0.19 -18.56
C GLU A 747 -16.05 -0.45 -17.75
N ASP A 748 -17.02 0.34 -17.29
CA ASP A 748 -18.14 -0.17 -16.52
C ASP A 748 -19.07 -1.05 -17.38
N TRP A 749 -19.27 -0.71 -18.65
CA TRP A 749 -20.06 -1.52 -19.60
C TRP A 749 -19.45 -2.89 -19.81
N TRP A 750 -18.12 -2.97 -20.01
CA TRP A 750 -17.43 -4.25 -20.10
C TRP A 750 -17.63 -5.07 -18.83
N ASN A 751 -17.44 -4.47 -17.65
CA ASN A 751 -17.59 -5.16 -16.37
C ASN A 751 -19.00 -5.73 -16.17
N ALA A 752 -20.03 -5.01 -16.61
CA ALA A 752 -21.42 -5.45 -16.52
C ALA A 752 -21.74 -6.65 -17.42
N ASN A 753 -20.99 -6.83 -18.52
CA ASN A 753 -21.34 -7.76 -19.61
C ASN A 753 -20.33 -8.89 -19.83
N ARG A 754 -19.11 -8.78 -19.30
CA ARG A 754 -17.98 -9.71 -19.53
C ARG A 754 -18.29 -11.18 -19.29
N ASP A 755 -19.08 -11.51 -18.27
CA ASP A 755 -19.43 -12.91 -17.98
C ASP A 755 -20.30 -13.51 -19.10
N LYS A 756 -21.19 -12.71 -19.70
CA LYS A 756 -22.01 -13.14 -20.84
C LYS A 756 -21.21 -13.21 -22.13
N VAL A 757 -20.23 -12.32 -22.31
CA VAL A 757 -19.25 -12.42 -23.41
C VAL A 757 -18.49 -13.74 -23.31
N TRP A 758 -18.05 -14.12 -22.11
CA TRP A 758 -17.41 -15.42 -21.88
C TRP A 758 -18.34 -16.60 -22.11
N ASP A 759 -19.60 -16.50 -21.70
CA ASP A 759 -20.62 -17.52 -22.01
C ASP A 759 -20.78 -17.73 -23.53
N ALA A 760 -20.74 -16.65 -24.32
CA ALA A 760 -20.79 -16.75 -25.78
C ALA A 760 -19.55 -17.46 -26.37
N MET A 761 -18.37 -17.24 -25.80
CA MET A 761 -17.14 -17.92 -26.23
C MET A 761 -17.12 -19.42 -25.89
N LYS A 762 -17.96 -19.87 -24.95
CA LYS A 762 -18.09 -21.29 -24.54
C LYS A 762 -19.23 -22.03 -25.25
N CYS A 763 -19.81 -21.46 -26.30
CA CYS A 763 -20.94 -22.08 -26.98
C CYS A 763 -20.60 -23.39 -27.69
N ASP A 764 -19.34 -23.57 -28.09
CA ASP A 764 -18.84 -24.85 -28.58
C ASP A 764 -18.57 -25.78 -27.38
N LYS A 765 -19.32 -26.89 -27.32
CA LYS A 765 -19.26 -27.86 -26.23
C LYS A 765 -18.12 -28.88 -26.36
N THR A 766 -17.35 -28.84 -27.45
CA THR A 766 -16.22 -29.76 -27.67
C THR A 766 -15.03 -29.45 -26.76
N ILE A 767 -14.98 -28.25 -26.17
CA ILE A 767 -13.92 -27.82 -25.26
C ILE A 767 -14.53 -27.29 -23.97
N THR A 768 -13.94 -27.68 -22.84
CA THR A 768 -14.35 -27.15 -21.53
C THR A 768 -13.34 -26.12 -21.03
N CYS A 769 -13.65 -24.85 -21.20
CA CYS A 769 -12.93 -23.76 -20.52
C CYS A 769 -13.62 -23.41 -19.20
N GLY A 770 -12.82 -23.11 -18.16
CA GLY A 770 -13.33 -22.86 -16.81
C GLY A 770 -14.17 -21.58 -16.64
N ALA A 771 -14.22 -21.08 -15.40
CA ALA A 771 -14.89 -19.82 -15.08
C ALA A 771 -14.33 -18.64 -15.89
N THR A 772 -15.06 -17.51 -15.89
CA THR A 772 -14.64 -16.30 -16.61
C THR A 772 -13.20 -15.94 -16.23
N PRO A 773 -12.28 -15.88 -17.21
CA PRO A 773 -10.87 -15.54 -16.95
C PRO A 773 -10.76 -14.11 -16.42
N LEU A 774 -9.63 -13.77 -15.81
CA LEU A 774 -9.34 -12.40 -15.33
C LEU A 774 -8.25 -11.73 -16.14
N ASP A 775 -7.81 -12.42 -17.19
CA ASP A 775 -6.81 -12.00 -18.13
C ASP A 775 -7.15 -10.61 -18.70
N ASP A 776 -8.43 -10.26 -18.85
CA ASP A 776 -8.89 -8.93 -19.23
C ASP A 776 -8.56 -7.80 -18.22
N TYR A 777 -7.97 -8.09 -17.06
CA TYR A 777 -7.42 -7.09 -16.11
C TYR A 777 -5.90 -7.14 -15.97
N ILE A 778 -5.23 -8.03 -16.69
CA ILE A 778 -3.77 -8.02 -16.85
C ILE A 778 -3.45 -7.09 -18.03
N PRO A 779 -2.46 -6.18 -17.96
CA PRO A 779 -2.05 -5.36 -19.10
C PRO A 779 -1.78 -6.18 -20.38
N GLN A 780 -2.22 -5.67 -21.54
CA GLN A 780 -2.22 -6.41 -22.81
C GLN A 780 -0.85 -6.95 -23.20
N GLU A 781 0.18 -6.13 -23.12
CA GLU A 781 1.56 -6.51 -23.40
C GLU A 781 2.03 -7.71 -22.55
N LEU A 782 1.73 -7.71 -21.26
CA LEU A 782 2.11 -8.82 -20.36
C LEU A 782 1.43 -10.14 -20.73
N ARG A 783 0.19 -10.08 -21.24
CA ARG A 783 -0.53 -11.27 -21.71
C ARG A 783 0.07 -11.79 -23.01
N TRP A 784 0.45 -10.89 -23.91
CA TRP A 784 1.09 -11.27 -25.16
C TRP A 784 2.48 -11.87 -24.93
N ILE A 785 3.23 -11.40 -23.94
CA ILE A 785 4.49 -12.04 -23.51
C ILE A 785 4.24 -13.46 -22.99
N ASP A 786 3.19 -13.68 -22.19
CA ASP A 786 2.83 -15.02 -21.72
C ASP A 786 2.44 -15.95 -22.89
N GLU A 787 1.64 -15.45 -23.84
CA GLU A 787 1.25 -16.18 -25.06
C GLU A 787 2.47 -16.55 -25.92
N TRP A 788 3.39 -15.60 -26.13
CA TRP A 788 4.65 -15.83 -26.84
C TRP A 788 5.50 -16.90 -26.13
N SER A 789 5.64 -16.82 -24.81
CA SER A 789 6.46 -17.75 -24.03
C SER A 789 5.95 -19.19 -24.15
N HIS A 790 4.63 -19.38 -24.14
CA HIS A 790 4.01 -20.69 -24.32
C HIS A 790 4.23 -21.23 -25.74
N GLN A 791 4.09 -20.40 -26.77
CA GLN A 791 4.37 -20.81 -28.15
C GLN A 791 5.84 -21.18 -28.34
N TYR A 792 6.77 -20.36 -27.82
CA TYR A 792 8.20 -20.64 -27.86
C TYR A 792 8.54 -21.97 -27.18
N CYS A 793 8.01 -22.23 -25.98
CA CYS A 793 8.24 -23.49 -25.27
C CYS A 793 7.70 -24.70 -26.05
N ASN A 794 6.54 -24.58 -26.67
CA ASN A 794 5.95 -25.64 -27.49
C ASN A 794 6.81 -25.93 -28.73
N GLN A 795 7.27 -24.90 -29.44
CA GLN A 795 8.17 -25.06 -30.59
C GLN A 795 9.52 -25.67 -30.18
N ARG A 796 10.10 -25.20 -29.07
CA ARG A 796 11.34 -25.76 -28.52
C ARG A 796 11.19 -27.24 -28.16
N LYS A 797 10.05 -27.61 -27.57
CA LYS A 797 9.75 -29.02 -27.24
C LYS A 797 9.63 -29.86 -28.51
N LYS A 798 8.87 -29.42 -29.52
CA LYS A 798 8.77 -30.12 -30.82
C LYS A 798 10.14 -30.37 -31.46
N LEU A 799 11.02 -29.37 -31.44
CA LEU A 799 12.39 -29.49 -31.98
C LEU A 799 13.26 -30.43 -31.13
N ALA A 800 13.15 -30.37 -29.80
CA ALA A 800 13.90 -31.25 -28.89
C ALA A 800 13.46 -32.72 -29.02
N ASP A 801 12.15 -32.97 -29.10
CA ASP A 801 11.59 -34.31 -29.29
C ASP A 801 12.04 -34.89 -30.65
N ALA A 802 12.02 -34.08 -31.72
CA ALA A 802 12.56 -34.50 -33.03
C ALA A 802 14.07 -34.82 -32.99
N HIS A 803 14.87 -34.05 -32.24
CA HIS A 803 16.29 -34.34 -32.05
C HIS A 803 16.54 -35.59 -31.20
N LEU A 804 15.70 -35.85 -30.18
CA LEU A 804 15.77 -37.05 -29.35
C LEU A 804 15.39 -38.29 -30.16
N ASP A 805 14.38 -38.22 -31.03
CA ASP A 805 14.00 -39.31 -31.93
C ASP A 805 15.13 -39.64 -32.90
N ILE A 806 15.84 -38.64 -33.43
CA ILE A 806 17.06 -38.86 -34.24
C ILE A 806 18.14 -39.56 -33.43
N TRP A 807 18.39 -39.12 -32.19
CA TRP A 807 19.38 -39.74 -31.31
C TRP A 807 19.02 -41.16 -30.89
N ILE A 808 17.76 -41.42 -30.58
CA ILE A 808 17.24 -42.76 -30.28
C ILE A 808 17.34 -43.63 -31.53
N PHE A 809 16.96 -43.14 -32.71
CA PHE A 809 17.12 -43.86 -33.97
C PHE A 809 18.60 -44.19 -34.25
N MET A 810 19.52 -43.24 -34.04
CA MET A 810 20.95 -43.52 -34.12
C MET A 810 21.41 -44.51 -33.05
N PHE A 811 20.95 -44.41 -31.81
CA PHE A 811 21.26 -45.35 -30.74
C PHE A 811 20.75 -46.76 -31.02
N TRP A 812 19.56 -46.93 -31.60
CA TRP A 812 19.06 -48.24 -32.04
C TRP A 812 19.83 -48.79 -33.24
N ILE A 813 20.34 -47.94 -34.13
CA ILE A 813 21.30 -48.36 -35.16
C ILE A 813 22.60 -48.85 -34.50
N PHE A 814 23.14 -48.13 -33.52
CA PHE A 814 24.39 -48.51 -32.85
C PHE A 814 24.25 -49.75 -31.95
N VAL A 815 23.17 -49.88 -31.18
CA VAL A 815 22.95 -51.00 -30.25
C VAL A 815 22.33 -52.22 -30.96
N GLY A 816 21.55 -52.01 -32.02
CA GLY A 816 21.06 -53.09 -32.88
C GLY A 816 22.17 -53.79 -33.66
N PHE A 817 23.28 -53.09 -33.94
CA PHE A 817 24.47 -53.69 -34.53
C PHE A 817 25.26 -54.58 -33.54
N ASP A 818 25.15 -54.35 -32.23
CA ASP A 818 25.89 -55.13 -31.22
C ASP A 818 25.17 -56.40 -30.75
N PHE A 819 23.86 -56.52 -30.95
CA PHE A 819 23.13 -57.75 -30.57
C PHE A 819 23.37 -58.91 -31.55
N GLU A 820 23.60 -58.62 -32.85
CA GLU A 820 24.05 -59.65 -33.80
C GLU A 820 25.53 -60.01 -33.57
N ILE A 821 26.39 -59.06 -33.18
CA ILE A 821 27.81 -59.33 -32.89
C ILE A 821 27.98 -60.13 -31.59
N LEU A 822 27.16 -59.91 -30.56
CA LEU A 822 27.19 -60.71 -29.33
C LEU A 822 26.68 -62.14 -29.56
N ILE A 823 25.69 -62.34 -30.43
CA ILE A 823 25.25 -63.68 -30.87
C ILE A 823 26.32 -64.34 -31.75
N PHE A 824 27.00 -63.58 -32.63
CA PHE A 824 28.11 -64.11 -33.43
C PHE A 824 29.33 -64.48 -32.57
N LEU A 825 29.66 -63.73 -31.52
CA LEU A 825 30.78 -64.05 -30.62
C LEU A 825 30.48 -65.22 -29.68
N ILE A 826 29.21 -65.45 -29.30
CA ILE A 826 28.80 -66.66 -28.57
C ILE A 826 28.81 -67.89 -29.50
N PHE A 827 28.53 -67.73 -30.79
CA PHE A 827 28.63 -68.83 -31.77
C PHE A 827 30.06 -69.11 -32.27
N VAL A 828 30.94 -68.11 -32.32
CA VAL A 828 32.34 -68.27 -32.76
C VAL A 828 33.27 -68.72 -31.61
N GLY A 829 32.85 -68.57 -30.35
CA GLY A 829 33.56 -69.12 -29.18
C GLY A 829 33.37 -70.62 -28.91
N PHE A 830 32.54 -71.32 -29.70
CA PHE A 830 32.35 -72.77 -29.62
C PHE A 830 32.93 -73.55 -30.81
N VAL A 831 33.61 -72.86 -31.73
CA VAL A 831 34.41 -73.47 -32.80
C VAL A 831 35.69 -72.63 -32.98
N ILE A 832 36.62 -72.76 -32.02
CA ILE A 832 38.10 -72.77 -32.15
C ILE A 832 38.68 -73.22 -30.81
#